data_AF-V9K8C0-F1
#
_entry.id   AF-V9K8C0-F1
#
_cell.length_a   1.000
_cell.length_b   1.000
_cell.length_c   1.000
_cell.angle_alpha   90.00
_cell.angle_beta   90.00
_cell.angle_gamma   90.00
#
_symmetry.space_group_name_H-M   'P 1'
#
loop_
_entity.id
_entity.type
_entity.pdbx_description
1 polymer ?
#
loop_
_entity_poly.entity_id
_entity_poly.type
_entity_poly.pdbx_seq_one_letter_code
_entity_poly.pdbx_strand_id
1 'polypeptide(L)'
;KCKTVHEELTKSMTVLLKTTADFLTCNKLLKYSWFFLEVLIKSMAQHLIESNKLKLFRNQRFPASYQHTVETLVNMLMPHITQKYKDKPEEARNANHSLAVFIKRCFTLMDRGFVFKQINNYIKWFSPGNPKILFELKFEFLRVVCNHEHFIPLNLAMPFGKGRIQRYQDLQLDFTLTDDFCKNHFLVGLLVREVGSALQEFRDVRQIAISVLKSLMIKHTFDDRYAAKSQQARIATLYLPLFGLLTENVQRINVKDFSPFPMNQSGNSGRDELPFSVQMGSTMVTPQKPGSTLDNSIHKDVFGVISGTASPHGSSTPNISAVRHADSRGSLISTDSATSLPEKNADKSNSLDKNHQNSGCIGGSVVRCDKLDQSEIRNLLMSFLHVLKSMSDDALFTYWHKASTPELMDFFTILEVCLHQFRYMGKRYIARNQEGLGPISIAHERKAQTLPVLRNRAGVMHARLQQLSSLDNSYTFNHSYGHSDADVLHQSLLEANIATEVCLTVLDIMALFTQVFKGQLLADHGHNPLMKKVFDVLLCFLQINQSEMALKYVFAALRNLVYKFPSTFFEGRADTCAALCYEILKCCNSKLSTIRSEASTLLYFLMRNNFEYTRRRSFVRTHLQVIIAVSQLIADVVGIGGTRFQQSLAIINNCANSDKAVKSTGFPSEVKDLTKRIRTVLMATAQMKEHENDPEMLVDLQYSLAKSYASTPELRKTWLDSMAKIHVKNGDLSEAAMCYVHVAALVAEYLKRKAIFKQGCTAFKVITPNIDEEAAMMEDVGMQDVHYNEDVLMELLEQCADGLWKAERYEPISDVYKLIIPVYEKRREFEKLAHLYETLHQAYKKIAEVILTGKRLLGTYFRVAFFGQGFFEDEDGKEYIYKEPKLTQLSEISQRLLKLYSDKFGPENVRMIHDDGKVNPKDLDAKYAYIQVTYVTPYLDEKESQDRKTDFEKSHNIRRFVFEMPFTVSGKKQGGVEQQCKRRTILTTTHSFPYVKKRIPVMYQQHIDLNPIEVAIDEMSNKVAELRHLCASSDVDMIRLQLKLQGSVIVQVNAGPLAYARAFLDDANVKRFADNKVKQLKEVFRQFVEACGQALGVNERLIKEDQLEYQEEMKANYKEMVRELSDIMHEQISPVDDGMKINLMPNSLHIFNAISGTPTSTAVHGIPNSSSVV
;
A
#
# COMPACT_ATOMS: atom_id res chain seq x y z
N LYS A 1 54.60 -37.24 57.60
CA LYS A 1 54.52 -36.49 56.32
C LYS A 1 54.03 -35.08 56.63
N CYS A 2 54.83 -34.04 56.36
CA CYS A 2 54.29 -32.68 56.35
C CYS A 2 53.24 -32.58 55.24
N LYS A 3 52.06 -32.07 55.57
CA LYS A 3 51.06 -31.70 54.57
C LYS A 3 51.50 -30.40 53.91
N THR A 4 51.16 -30.19 52.65
CA THR A 4 51.47 -28.93 51.99
C THR A 4 50.55 -27.81 52.47
N VAL A 5 50.98 -26.55 52.33
CA VAL A 5 50.16 -25.39 52.70
C VAL A 5 48.85 -25.37 51.91
N HIS A 6 48.86 -25.75 50.63
CA HIS A 6 47.64 -25.82 49.82
C HIS A 6 46.68 -26.96 50.21
N GLU A 7 47.17 -28.13 50.64
CA GLU A 7 46.32 -29.20 51.13
C GLU A 7 45.59 -28.79 52.42
N GLU A 8 46.33 -28.27 53.41
CA GLU A 8 45.72 -27.90 54.70
C GLU A 8 44.86 -26.64 54.59
N LEU A 9 45.27 -25.62 53.82
CA LEU A 9 44.45 -24.41 53.61
C LEU A 9 43.14 -24.73 52.88
N THR A 10 43.17 -25.58 51.84
CA THR A 10 41.94 -26.03 51.14
C THR A 10 41.00 -26.74 52.12
N LYS A 11 41.55 -27.60 52.99
CA LYS A 11 40.80 -28.32 54.04
C LYS A 11 40.24 -27.38 55.11
N SER A 12 41.01 -26.40 55.58
CA SER A 12 40.55 -25.43 56.59
C SER A 12 39.46 -24.52 56.05
N MET A 13 39.60 -23.99 54.83
CA MET A 13 38.53 -23.23 54.17
C MET A 13 37.27 -24.09 53.97
N THR A 14 37.44 -25.34 53.55
CA THR A 14 36.36 -26.34 53.45
C THR A 14 35.63 -26.52 54.79
N VAL A 15 36.35 -26.65 55.91
CA VAL A 15 35.71 -26.75 57.25
C VAL A 15 34.98 -25.47 57.64
N LEU A 16 35.55 -24.28 57.37
CA LEU A 16 34.94 -22.99 57.69
C LEU A 16 33.71 -22.62 56.82
N LEU A 17 33.50 -23.31 55.70
CA LEU A 17 32.33 -23.13 54.83
C LEU A 17 31.18 -24.08 55.17
N LYS A 18 31.37 -25.05 56.07
CA LYS A 18 30.28 -25.92 56.55
C LYS A 18 29.29 -25.14 57.41
N THR A 19 28.03 -25.60 57.41
CA THR A 19 26.86 -24.97 58.05
C THR A 19 26.96 -24.80 59.57
N THR A 20 28.00 -25.33 60.21
CA THR A 20 28.28 -25.21 61.66
C THR A 20 29.28 -24.10 62.01
N ALA A 21 29.81 -23.36 61.03
CA ALA A 21 30.72 -22.24 61.27
C ALA A 21 29.96 -20.93 61.59
N ASP A 22 30.50 -20.12 62.51
CA ASP A 22 29.98 -18.81 62.87
C ASP A 22 29.79 -17.91 61.62
N PHE A 23 28.62 -17.28 61.53
CA PHE A 23 28.21 -16.39 60.44
C PHE A 23 29.21 -15.24 60.22
N LEU A 24 29.78 -14.67 61.29
CA LEU A 24 30.79 -13.61 61.19
C LEU A 24 32.08 -14.12 60.55
N THR A 25 32.52 -15.31 60.96
CA THR A 25 33.72 -15.99 60.42
C THR A 25 33.56 -16.35 58.95
N CYS A 26 32.43 -16.95 58.55
CA CYS A 26 32.14 -17.26 57.15
C CYS A 26 32.10 -15.98 56.27
N ASN A 27 31.51 -14.88 56.78
CA ASN A 27 31.48 -13.62 56.04
C ASN A 27 32.86 -12.97 55.88
N LYS A 28 33.72 -13.03 56.91
CA LYS A 28 35.13 -12.62 56.80
C LYS A 28 35.88 -13.46 55.76
N LEU A 29 35.61 -14.76 55.69
CA LEU A 29 36.20 -15.65 54.69
C LEU A 29 35.80 -15.27 53.25
N LEU A 30 34.54 -14.87 53.01
CA LEU A 30 34.10 -14.35 51.70
C LEU A 30 34.79 -13.03 51.35
N LYS A 31 34.88 -12.09 52.31
CA LYS A 31 35.56 -10.80 52.14
C LYS A 31 37.06 -10.92 51.82
N TYR A 32 37.76 -11.88 52.44
CA TYR A 32 39.20 -12.09 52.26
C TYR A 32 39.52 -13.33 51.39
N SER A 33 38.54 -13.84 50.66
CA SER A 33 38.67 -15.03 49.79
C SER A 33 39.77 -14.86 48.74
N TRP A 34 39.97 -13.67 48.19
CA TRP A 34 41.05 -13.33 47.26
C TRP A 34 42.42 -13.75 47.80
N PHE A 35 42.72 -13.41 49.05
CA PHE A 35 44.00 -13.69 49.69
C PHE A 35 44.23 -15.19 49.84
N PHE A 36 43.24 -15.92 50.38
CA PHE A 36 43.39 -17.35 50.60
C PHE A 36 43.48 -18.14 49.29
N LEU A 37 42.68 -17.78 48.27
CA LEU A 37 42.71 -18.41 46.95
C LEU A 37 44.02 -18.10 46.21
N GLU A 38 44.58 -16.90 46.37
CA GLU A 38 45.90 -16.56 45.81
C GLU A 38 47.03 -17.33 46.49
N VAL A 39 46.99 -17.46 47.83
CA VAL A 39 47.95 -18.28 48.61
C VAL A 39 47.85 -19.76 48.20
N LEU A 40 46.65 -20.28 47.92
CA LEU A 40 46.46 -21.62 47.36
C LEU A 40 47.18 -21.78 46.02
N ILE A 41 46.97 -20.86 45.06
CA ILE A 41 47.65 -20.90 43.76
C ILE A 41 49.17 -20.81 43.90
N LYS A 42 49.67 -19.90 44.75
CA LYS A 42 51.11 -19.73 45.03
C LYS A 42 51.71 -21.01 45.64
N SER A 43 51.08 -21.61 46.64
CA SER A 43 51.53 -22.86 47.26
C SER A 43 51.42 -24.07 46.32
N MET A 44 50.38 -24.13 45.48
CA MET A 44 50.25 -25.16 44.44
C MET A 44 51.38 -25.06 43.42
N ALA A 45 51.70 -23.85 42.95
CA ALA A 45 52.82 -23.62 42.03
C ALA A 45 54.17 -23.96 42.68
N GLN A 46 54.42 -23.48 43.91
CA GLN A 46 55.62 -23.78 44.68
C GLN A 46 55.83 -25.29 44.85
N HIS A 47 54.80 -26.04 45.24
CA HIS A 47 54.90 -27.49 45.37
C HIS A 47 55.27 -28.19 44.04
N LEU A 48 54.73 -27.74 42.90
CA LEU A 48 55.07 -28.32 41.60
C LEU A 48 56.50 -27.99 41.15
N ILE A 49 57.06 -26.85 41.59
CA ILE A 49 58.45 -26.47 41.38
C ILE A 49 59.36 -27.34 42.27
N GLU A 50 59.13 -27.34 43.59
CA GLU A 50 59.94 -28.07 44.58
C GLU A 50 59.93 -29.58 44.35
N SER A 51 58.80 -30.15 43.94
CA SER A 51 58.69 -31.58 43.60
C SER A 51 59.03 -31.90 42.14
N ASN A 52 59.47 -30.91 41.34
CA ASN A 52 59.81 -31.02 39.91
C ASN A 52 58.67 -31.59 39.01
N LYS A 53 57.44 -31.65 39.53
CA LYS A 53 56.26 -32.19 38.83
C LYS A 53 55.76 -31.30 37.69
N LEU A 54 56.24 -30.06 37.55
CA LEU A 54 55.91 -29.20 36.40
C LEU A 54 56.19 -29.88 35.04
N LYS A 55 57.19 -30.77 34.98
CA LYS A 55 57.53 -31.53 33.76
C LYS A 55 56.53 -32.65 33.42
N LEU A 56 55.68 -33.07 34.37
CA LEU A 56 54.65 -34.09 34.16
C LEU A 56 53.41 -33.51 33.47
N PHE A 57 52.66 -34.40 32.82
CA PHE A 57 51.33 -34.08 32.28
C PHE A 57 50.41 -33.54 33.37
N ARG A 58 49.53 -32.58 33.00
CA ARG A 58 48.70 -31.83 33.97
C ARG A 58 47.82 -32.71 34.86
N ASN A 59 47.35 -33.84 34.35
CA ASN A 59 46.58 -34.85 35.09
C ASN A 59 47.39 -35.64 36.14
N GLN A 60 48.72 -35.66 36.05
CA GLN A 60 49.62 -36.36 36.99
C GLN A 60 50.24 -35.42 38.04
N ARG A 61 50.04 -34.10 37.93
CA ARG A 61 50.65 -33.09 38.81
C ARG A 61 50.13 -33.11 40.25
N PHE A 62 48.83 -33.37 40.42
CA PHE A 62 48.17 -33.43 41.72
C PHE A 62 47.38 -34.74 41.88
N PRO A 63 47.39 -35.36 43.08
CA PRO A 63 46.64 -36.58 43.33
C PRO A 63 45.12 -36.35 43.26
N ALA A 64 44.36 -37.38 42.90
CA ALA A 64 42.91 -37.32 42.79
C ALA A 64 42.22 -36.91 44.11
N SER A 65 42.81 -37.26 45.26
CA SER A 65 42.35 -36.81 46.59
C SER A 65 42.40 -35.29 46.76
N TYR A 66 43.46 -34.63 46.27
CA TYR A 66 43.53 -33.17 46.30
C TYR A 66 42.58 -32.54 45.28
N GLN A 67 42.46 -33.10 44.07
CA GLN A 67 41.48 -32.64 43.08
C GLN A 67 40.05 -32.69 43.63
N HIS A 68 39.67 -33.78 44.33
CA HIS A 68 38.39 -33.89 45.02
C HIS A 68 38.23 -32.88 46.18
N THR A 69 39.31 -32.57 46.90
CA THR A 69 39.30 -31.56 47.97
C THR A 69 39.09 -30.15 47.40
N VAL A 70 39.70 -29.82 46.26
CA VAL A 70 39.46 -28.57 45.53
C VAL A 70 38.04 -28.50 44.97
N GLU A 71 37.53 -29.58 44.37
CA GLU A 71 36.12 -29.66 43.92
C GLU A 71 35.14 -29.48 45.08
N THR A 72 35.45 -30.02 46.27
CA THR A 72 34.64 -29.81 47.49
C THR A 72 34.69 -28.36 47.96
N LEU A 73 35.86 -27.71 47.98
CA LEU A 73 35.99 -26.29 48.33
C LEU A 73 35.17 -25.41 47.37
N VAL A 74 35.30 -25.66 46.06
CA VAL A 74 34.58 -24.97 44.99
C VAL A 74 33.07 -25.15 45.20
N ASN A 75 32.58 -26.39 45.29
CA ASN A 75 31.15 -26.68 45.47
C ASN A 75 30.55 -26.10 46.76
N MET A 76 31.31 -26.03 47.87
CA MET A 76 30.81 -25.44 49.12
C MET A 76 30.90 -23.91 49.16
N LEU A 77 31.70 -23.27 48.29
CA LEU A 77 31.71 -21.82 48.16
C LEU A 77 30.47 -21.31 47.40
N MET A 78 29.88 -22.12 46.51
CA MET A 78 28.75 -21.70 45.67
C MET A 78 27.50 -21.27 46.44
N PRO A 79 26.96 -22.06 47.41
CA PRO A 79 25.76 -21.65 48.15
C PRO A 79 25.97 -20.33 48.89
N HIS A 80 27.17 -20.10 49.43
CA HIS A 80 27.47 -18.83 50.10
C HIS A 80 27.50 -17.64 49.14
N ILE A 81 27.98 -17.82 47.90
CA ILE A 81 27.92 -16.78 46.86
C ILE A 81 26.47 -16.56 46.40
N THR A 82 25.71 -17.63 46.12
CA THR A 82 24.37 -17.54 45.51
C THR A 82 23.22 -17.30 46.50
N GLN A 83 23.45 -17.45 47.81
CA GLN A 83 22.46 -17.13 48.85
C GLN A 83 22.74 -15.78 49.52
N LYS A 84 24.00 -15.46 49.87
CA LYS A 84 24.34 -14.25 50.65
C LYS A 84 24.44 -12.96 49.85
N TYR A 85 24.26 -12.98 48.53
CA TYR A 85 24.28 -11.77 47.70
C TYR A 85 23.24 -10.72 48.11
N LYS A 86 22.15 -11.12 48.79
CA LYS A 86 21.13 -10.20 49.33
C LYS A 86 21.65 -9.43 50.55
N ASP A 87 22.26 -10.14 51.49
CA ASP A 87 22.67 -9.56 52.78
C ASP A 87 24.04 -8.86 52.67
N LYS A 88 24.92 -9.37 51.80
CA LYS A 88 26.33 -8.97 51.64
C LYS A 88 26.78 -9.04 50.18
N PRO A 89 26.30 -8.11 49.32
CA PRO A 89 26.57 -8.14 47.88
C PRO A 89 28.05 -7.98 47.55
N GLU A 90 28.80 -7.14 48.27
CA GLU A 90 30.21 -6.88 47.99
C GLU A 90 31.11 -8.07 48.37
N GLU A 91 30.87 -8.71 49.52
CA GLU A 91 31.56 -9.94 49.89
C GLU A 91 31.24 -11.09 48.92
N ALA A 92 30.00 -11.21 48.44
CA ALA A 92 29.60 -12.19 47.44
C ALA A 92 30.26 -11.92 46.07
N ARG A 93 30.29 -10.65 45.60
CA ARG A 93 30.99 -10.21 44.39
C ARG A 93 32.49 -10.49 44.46
N ASN A 94 33.13 -10.12 45.56
CA ASN A 94 34.55 -10.38 45.78
C ASN A 94 34.86 -11.89 45.82
N ALA A 95 34.07 -12.69 46.52
CA ALA A 95 34.23 -14.14 46.54
C ALA A 95 34.06 -14.77 45.15
N ASN A 96 33.08 -14.29 44.38
CA ASN A 96 32.84 -14.72 43.01
C ASN A 96 34.01 -14.39 42.07
N HIS A 97 34.50 -13.16 42.09
CA HIS A 97 35.63 -12.73 41.27
C HIS A 97 36.92 -13.48 41.67
N SER A 98 37.18 -13.62 42.97
CA SER A 98 38.33 -14.37 43.51
C SER A 98 38.32 -15.84 43.07
N LEU A 99 37.16 -16.48 43.14
CA LEU A 99 36.95 -17.84 42.65
C LEU A 99 37.16 -17.93 41.13
N ALA A 100 36.68 -16.96 40.35
CA ALA A 100 36.90 -16.93 38.91
C ALA A 100 38.38 -16.79 38.56
N VAL A 101 39.13 -15.95 39.28
CA VAL A 101 40.60 -15.82 39.15
C VAL A 101 41.32 -17.11 39.55
N PHE A 102 40.89 -17.77 40.63
CA PHE A 102 41.42 -19.07 41.05
C PHE A 102 41.25 -20.14 39.95
N ILE A 103 40.01 -20.34 39.49
CA ILE A 103 39.67 -21.29 38.42
C ILE A 103 40.43 -20.97 37.12
N LYS A 104 40.55 -19.69 36.77
CA LYS A 104 41.37 -19.22 35.63
C LYS A 104 42.84 -19.63 35.76
N ARG A 105 43.46 -19.46 36.94
CA ARG A 105 44.86 -19.85 37.20
C ARG A 105 45.04 -21.37 37.27
N CYS A 106 44.01 -22.13 37.64
CA CYS A 106 44.05 -23.59 37.62
C CYS A 106 44.30 -24.19 36.21
N PHE A 107 43.95 -23.50 35.10
CA PHE A 107 44.31 -23.95 33.74
C PHE A 107 45.83 -24.10 33.52
N THR A 108 46.65 -23.32 34.22
CA THR A 108 48.11 -23.39 34.15
C THR A 108 48.64 -24.61 34.91
N LEU A 109 48.06 -24.91 36.07
CA LEU A 109 48.60 -25.84 37.06
C LEU A 109 47.98 -27.25 37.00
N MET A 110 46.66 -27.36 36.87
CA MET A 110 45.85 -28.59 36.99
C MET A 110 45.38 -29.13 35.64
N ASP A 111 44.72 -30.29 35.64
CA ASP A 111 44.11 -30.87 34.44
C ASP A 111 43.01 -29.98 33.83
N ARG A 112 42.97 -29.89 32.50
CA ARG A 112 42.01 -29.04 31.78
C ARG A 112 40.58 -29.56 31.88
N GLY A 113 40.39 -30.88 31.79
CA GLY A 113 39.07 -31.52 31.93
C GLY A 113 38.52 -31.32 33.34
N PHE A 114 39.37 -31.43 34.37
CA PHE A 114 38.99 -31.07 35.73
C PHE A 114 38.55 -29.60 35.84
N VAL A 115 39.30 -28.64 35.27
CA VAL A 115 38.92 -27.21 35.31
C VAL A 115 37.62 -26.94 34.56
N PHE A 116 37.42 -27.54 33.38
CA PHE A 116 36.15 -27.47 32.65
C PHE A 116 34.98 -28.05 33.46
N LYS A 117 35.18 -29.17 34.19
CA LYS A 117 34.18 -29.71 35.13
C LYS A 117 33.83 -28.71 36.22
N GLN A 118 34.81 -28.03 36.82
CA GLN A 118 34.54 -27.01 37.85
C GLN A 118 33.78 -25.80 37.30
N ILE A 119 34.07 -25.35 36.07
CA ILE A 119 33.32 -24.29 35.39
C ILE A 119 31.86 -24.74 35.16
N ASN A 120 31.65 -25.97 34.67
CA ASN A 120 30.30 -26.50 34.46
C ASN A 120 29.53 -26.66 35.77
N ASN A 121 30.19 -27.10 36.85
CA ASN A 121 29.61 -27.19 38.19
C ASN A 121 29.19 -25.80 38.72
N TYR A 122 30.01 -24.76 38.51
CA TYR A 122 29.68 -23.38 38.87
C TYR A 122 28.42 -22.90 38.12
N ILE A 123 28.36 -23.06 36.80
CA ILE A 123 27.25 -22.55 35.98
C ILE A 123 25.91 -23.22 36.34
N LYS A 124 25.90 -24.49 36.74
CA LYS A 124 24.70 -25.21 37.19
C LYS A 124 24.00 -24.62 38.42
N TRP A 125 24.64 -23.72 39.17
CA TRP A 125 24.00 -23.00 40.28
C TRP A 125 23.13 -21.81 39.83
N PHE A 126 23.06 -21.52 38.53
CA PHE A 126 22.29 -20.43 37.96
C PHE A 126 21.17 -20.98 37.06
N SER A 127 19.93 -20.59 37.36
CA SER A 127 18.72 -21.00 36.63
C SER A 127 18.09 -19.80 35.91
N PRO A 128 17.28 -20.02 34.86
CA PRO A 128 16.43 -18.97 34.27
C PRO A 128 15.51 -18.33 35.31
N GLY A 129 15.22 -17.03 35.17
CA GLY A 129 14.41 -16.26 36.11
C GLY A 129 15.11 -15.89 37.43
N ASN A 130 16.42 -16.16 37.57
CA ASN A 130 17.21 -15.68 38.71
C ASN A 130 17.27 -14.13 38.76
N PRO A 131 17.33 -13.50 39.95
CA PRO A 131 17.46 -12.05 40.05
C PRO A 131 18.75 -11.51 39.42
N LYS A 132 18.68 -10.30 38.85
CA LYS A 132 19.76 -9.60 38.08
C LYS A 132 21.17 -9.76 38.66
N ILE A 133 21.34 -9.61 39.97
CA ILE A 133 22.66 -9.71 40.64
C ILE A 133 23.31 -11.08 40.42
N LEU A 134 22.54 -12.18 40.39
CA LEU A 134 23.09 -13.50 40.10
C LEU A 134 23.54 -13.62 38.63
N PHE A 135 22.87 -12.96 37.69
CA PHE A 135 23.34 -12.88 36.31
C PHE A 135 24.60 -12.02 36.17
N GLU A 136 24.72 -10.91 36.90
CA GLU A 136 25.97 -10.13 37.01
C GLU A 136 27.13 -11.02 37.48
N LEU A 137 26.92 -11.81 38.54
CA LEU A 137 27.94 -12.74 39.06
C LEU A 137 28.31 -13.83 38.05
N LYS A 138 27.31 -14.44 37.37
CA LYS A 138 27.52 -15.47 36.34
C LYS A 138 28.36 -14.95 35.18
N PHE A 139 27.99 -13.80 34.62
CA PHE A 139 28.71 -13.22 33.49
C PHE A 139 30.05 -12.61 33.89
N GLU A 140 30.22 -12.13 35.12
CA GLU A 140 31.53 -11.73 35.65
C GLU A 140 32.49 -12.91 35.75
N PHE A 141 32.02 -14.05 36.28
CA PHE A 141 32.80 -15.28 36.34
C PHE A 141 33.22 -15.73 34.92
N LEU A 142 32.26 -15.79 33.98
CA LEU A 142 32.53 -16.11 32.58
C LEU A 142 33.51 -15.12 31.93
N ARG A 143 33.38 -13.82 32.19
CA ARG A 143 34.29 -12.76 31.70
C ARG A 143 35.73 -13.00 32.16
N VAL A 144 35.94 -13.27 33.45
CA VAL A 144 37.28 -13.52 34.01
C VAL A 144 37.89 -14.81 33.44
N VAL A 145 37.13 -15.89 33.40
CA VAL A 145 37.56 -17.22 32.93
C VAL A 145 37.84 -17.22 31.42
N CYS A 146 36.96 -16.63 30.61
CA CYS A 146 37.17 -16.51 29.16
C CYS A 146 38.32 -15.55 28.81
N ASN A 147 38.63 -14.57 29.66
CA ASN A 147 39.79 -13.70 29.49
C ASN A 147 41.15 -14.40 29.82
N HIS A 148 41.26 -15.73 29.63
CA HIS A 148 42.52 -16.46 29.72
C HIS A 148 43.46 -16.14 28.54
N GLU A 149 44.77 -16.23 28.75
CA GLU A 149 45.79 -15.89 27.74
C GLU A 149 45.85 -16.90 26.58
N HIS A 150 45.47 -18.15 26.85
CA HIS A 150 45.39 -19.25 25.88
C HIS A 150 43.93 -19.63 25.56
N PHE A 151 43.00 -18.68 25.56
CA PHE A 151 41.59 -18.96 25.30
C PHE A 151 41.36 -19.67 23.96
N ILE A 152 41.95 -19.20 22.86
CA ILE A 152 41.81 -19.83 21.54
C ILE A 152 42.29 -21.30 21.55
N PRO A 153 43.53 -21.64 21.99
CA PRO A 153 43.97 -23.04 22.17
C PRO A 153 43.12 -23.91 23.10
N LEU A 154 42.41 -23.34 24.07
CA LEU A 154 41.50 -24.09 24.96
C LEU A 154 40.17 -24.45 24.30
N ASN A 155 39.84 -23.84 23.16
CA ASN A 155 38.62 -24.08 22.38
C ASN A 155 38.88 -24.81 21.06
N LEU A 156 40.08 -25.34 20.83
CA LEU A 156 40.35 -26.21 19.69
C LEU A 156 40.09 -27.66 20.10
N ALA A 157 39.42 -28.42 19.24
CA ALA A 157 39.13 -29.83 19.47
C ALA A 157 40.43 -30.62 19.73
N MET A 158 40.53 -31.24 20.90
CA MET A 158 41.68 -32.03 21.31
C MET A 158 41.52 -33.47 20.81
N PRO A 159 42.50 -34.04 20.08
CA PRO A 159 42.38 -35.39 19.52
C PRO A 159 42.54 -36.47 20.61
N PHE A 160 41.45 -36.82 21.27
CA PHE A 160 41.39 -37.97 22.17
C PHE A 160 41.01 -39.23 21.37
N GLY A 161 41.99 -40.10 21.10
CA GLY A 161 41.74 -41.51 20.75
C GLY A 161 41.97 -41.95 19.30
N LYS A 162 42.17 -41.05 18.33
CA LYS A 162 42.58 -41.42 16.95
C LYS A 162 43.76 -40.57 16.49
N GLY A 163 44.86 -41.22 16.11
CA GLY A 163 46.18 -40.61 15.87
C GLY A 163 46.35 -39.80 14.59
N ARG A 164 45.33 -39.04 14.15
CA ARG A 164 45.47 -38.01 13.10
C ARG A 164 45.21 -36.63 13.69
N ILE A 165 46.06 -35.67 13.34
CA ILE A 165 45.71 -34.26 13.43
C ILE A 165 44.56 -34.06 12.45
N GLN A 166 43.36 -33.82 12.97
CA GLN A 166 42.20 -33.47 12.17
C GLN A 166 42.51 -32.09 11.55
N ARG A 167 42.71 -32.04 10.24
CA ARG A 167 43.06 -30.80 9.55
C ARG A 167 41.83 -29.89 9.56
N TYR A 168 42.02 -28.60 9.26
CA TYR A 168 40.91 -27.67 9.09
C TYR A 168 39.88 -28.15 8.04
N GLN A 169 40.32 -28.93 7.05
CA GLN A 169 39.50 -29.58 6.02
C GLN A 169 38.67 -30.78 6.53
N ASP A 170 39.00 -31.33 7.71
CA ASP A 170 38.38 -32.53 8.28
C ASP A 170 37.36 -32.20 9.41
N LEU A 171 37.13 -30.93 9.74
CA LEU A 171 36.04 -30.53 10.64
C LEU A 171 34.75 -30.39 9.83
N GLN A 172 33.71 -31.14 10.20
CA GLN A 172 32.35 -30.71 9.90
C GLN A 172 32.12 -29.39 10.63
N LEU A 173 32.02 -28.29 9.88
CA LEU A 173 31.61 -27.01 10.43
C LEU A 173 30.15 -27.13 10.88
N ASP A 174 29.95 -27.20 12.18
CA ASP A 174 28.63 -27.19 12.81
C ASP A 174 28.25 -25.74 13.11
N PHE A 175 27.24 -25.27 12.37
CA PHE A 175 26.78 -23.87 12.40
C PHE A 175 25.67 -23.64 13.45
N THR A 176 25.16 -24.73 14.04
CA THR A 176 24.17 -24.74 15.12
C THR A 176 24.85 -25.03 16.46
N LEU A 177 24.27 -24.54 17.56
CA LEU A 177 24.84 -24.68 18.90
C LEU A 177 24.52 -26.07 19.49
N THR A 178 25.10 -27.12 18.93
CA THR A 178 24.89 -28.50 19.38
C THR A 178 25.64 -28.82 20.67
N ASP A 179 25.22 -29.87 21.38
CA ASP A 179 25.98 -30.41 22.51
C ASP A 179 27.38 -30.90 22.09
N ASP A 180 27.54 -31.38 20.85
CA ASP A 180 28.84 -31.81 20.32
C ASP A 180 29.75 -30.62 19.99
N PHE A 181 29.20 -29.53 19.45
CA PHE A 181 29.92 -28.25 19.35
C PHE A 181 30.38 -27.79 20.75
N CYS A 182 29.50 -27.86 21.75
CA CYS A 182 29.84 -27.48 23.14
C CYS A 182 30.84 -28.43 23.82
N LYS A 183 30.97 -29.69 23.39
CA LYS A 183 32.04 -30.60 23.84
C LYS A 183 33.39 -30.25 23.18
N ASN A 184 33.38 -29.95 21.89
CA ASN A 184 34.58 -29.67 21.09
C ASN A 184 35.16 -28.27 21.33
N HIS A 185 34.30 -27.28 21.61
CA HIS A 185 34.62 -25.85 21.72
C HIS A 185 34.16 -25.27 23.07
N PHE A 186 34.53 -25.94 24.17
CA PHE A 186 33.86 -25.79 25.48
C PHE A 186 33.61 -24.37 25.99
N LEU A 187 34.62 -23.48 26.04
CA LEU A 187 34.42 -22.15 26.63
C LEU A 187 33.63 -21.20 25.72
N VAL A 188 33.81 -21.28 24.40
CA VAL A 188 33.03 -20.51 23.42
C VAL A 188 31.60 -21.03 23.35
N GLY A 189 31.41 -22.35 23.22
CA GLY A 189 30.09 -22.98 23.19
C GLY A 189 29.30 -22.68 24.47
N LEU A 190 29.93 -22.81 25.63
CA LEU A 190 29.33 -22.40 26.91
C LEU A 190 28.96 -20.92 26.91
N LEU A 191 29.85 -20.01 26.54
CA LEU A 191 29.55 -18.57 26.52
C LEU A 191 28.40 -18.23 25.57
N VAL A 192 28.39 -18.76 24.34
CA VAL A 192 27.33 -18.51 23.36
C VAL A 192 26.00 -19.10 23.84
N ARG A 193 26.00 -20.26 24.50
CA ARG A 193 24.80 -20.85 25.12
C ARG A 193 24.24 -19.97 26.23
N GLU A 194 25.09 -19.52 27.15
CA GLU A 194 24.66 -18.64 28.25
C GLU A 194 24.19 -17.27 27.74
N VAL A 195 24.78 -16.73 26.66
CA VAL A 195 24.30 -15.53 25.97
C VAL A 195 22.93 -15.78 25.34
N GLY A 196 22.72 -16.93 24.67
CA GLY A 196 21.44 -17.28 24.07
C GLY A 196 20.32 -17.41 25.10
N SER A 197 20.58 -18.09 26.23
CA SER A 197 19.64 -18.12 27.36
C SER A 197 19.38 -16.72 27.93
N ALA A 198 20.42 -15.88 28.02
CA ALA A 198 20.27 -14.51 28.51
C ALA A 198 19.42 -13.61 27.59
N LEU A 199 19.33 -13.87 26.28
CA LEU A 199 18.45 -13.09 25.38
C LEU A 199 16.95 -13.24 25.71
N GLN A 200 16.56 -14.24 26.51
CA GLN A 200 15.19 -14.41 27.01
C GLN A 200 14.93 -13.71 28.36
N GLU A 201 15.96 -13.09 28.95
CA GLU A 201 15.88 -12.40 30.24
C GLU A 201 15.71 -10.88 30.07
N PHE A 202 15.57 -10.17 31.19
CA PHE A 202 15.42 -8.71 31.26
C PHE A 202 16.59 -7.96 30.61
N ARG A 203 16.29 -6.77 30.06
CA ARG A 203 17.22 -5.83 29.39
C ARG A 203 18.65 -5.80 29.96
N ASP A 204 18.80 -5.53 31.26
CA ASP A 204 20.11 -5.37 31.87
C ASP A 204 20.97 -6.66 31.78
N VAL A 205 20.33 -7.84 31.89
CA VAL A 205 20.99 -9.14 31.75
C VAL A 205 21.44 -9.36 30.30
N ARG A 206 20.61 -8.99 29.32
CA ARG A 206 20.95 -9.04 27.89
C ARG A 206 22.16 -8.17 27.57
N GLN A 207 22.15 -6.92 28.04
CA GLN A 207 23.27 -5.99 27.82
C GLN A 207 24.59 -6.50 28.39
N ILE A 208 24.59 -7.08 29.59
CA ILE A 208 25.78 -7.70 30.20
C ILE A 208 26.27 -8.86 29.33
N ALA A 209 25.39 -9.79 28.96
CA ALA A 209 25.74 -10.97 28.17
C ALA A 209 26.35 -10.60 26.81
N ILE A 210 25.69 -9.71 26.06
CA ILE A 210 26.13 -9.22 24.75
C ILE A 210 27.47 -8.47 24.89
N SER A 211 27.65 -7.69 25.96
CA SER A 211 28.90 -6.96 26.22
C SER A 211 30.10 -7.89 26.48
N VAL A 212 29.91 -8.99 27.23
CA VAL A 212 30.97 -9.99 27.47
C VAL A 212 31.39 -10.67 26.18
N LEU A 213 30.43 -11.10 25.34
CA LEU A 213 30.71 -11.71 24.03
C LEU A 213 31.49 -10.74 23.12
N LYS A 214 30.98 -9.51 22.96
CA LYS A 214 31.60 -8.47 22.13
C LYS A 214 33.02 -8.13 22.61
N SER A 215 33.22 -7.98 23.91
CA SER A 215 34.53 -7.65 24.50
C SER A 215 35.56 -8.75 24.27
N LEU A 216 35.13 -10.02 24.33
CA LEU A 216 35.98 -11.16 24.05
C LEU A 216 36.39 -11.24 22.57
N MET A 217 35.46 -10.94 21.66
CA MET A 217 35.77 -10.87 20.22
C MET A 217 36.77 -9.75 19.92
N ILE A 218 36.53 -8.54 20.43
CA ILE A 218 37.46 -7.39 20.31
C ILE A 218 38.87 -7.78 20.77
N LYS A 219 39.00 -8.45 21.92
CA LYS A 219 40.30 -8.92 22.41
C LYS A 219 41.02 -9.81 21.39
N HIS A 220 40.32 -10.74 20.73
CA HIS A 220 40.94 -11.65 19.76
C HIS A 220 41.25 -10.99 18.41
N THR A 221 40.47 -9.98 18.00
CA THR A 221 40.75 -9.18 16.80
C THR A 221 42.05 -8.38 16.94
N PHE A 222 42.33 -7.86 18.14
CA PHE A 222 43.51 -7.03 18.44
C PHE A 222 44.62 -7.81 19.20
N ASP A 223 44.63 -9.13 19.13
CA ASP A 223 45.71 -9.97 19.68
C ASP A 223 46.81 -10.17 18.64
N ASP A 224 47.97 -9.54 18.85
CA ASP A 224 49.11 -9.55 17.90
C ASP A 224 49.53 -10.98 17.48
N ARG A 225 49.31 -11.98 18.34
CA ARG A 225 49.63 -13.39 18.07
C ARG A 225 48.78 -14.01 16.97
N TYR A 226 47.67 -13.36 16.61
CA TYR A 226 46.69 -13.82 15.63
C TYR A 226 46.45 -12.80 14.50
N ALA A 227 47.36 -11.83 14.29
CA ALA A 227 47.17 -10.75 13.32
C ALA A 227 47.03 -11.20 11.85
N ALA A 228 47.41 -12.44 11.50
CA ALA A 228 47.29 -12.93 10.13
C ALA A 228 45.83 -13.22 9.74
N LYS A 229 45.40 -12.80 8.54
CA LYS A 229 44.02 -12.97 8.04
C LYS A 229 43.54 -14.44 8.10
N SER A 230 44.40 -15.40 7.82
CA SER A 230 44.07 -16.85 7.91
C SER A 230 43.89 -17.36 9.34
N GLN A 231 44.52 -16.72 10.34
CA GLN A 231 44.31 -17.02 11.75
C GLN A 231 43.00 -16.39 12.24
N GLN A 232 42.74 -15.12 11.89
CA GLN A 232 41.46 -14.46 12.18
C GLN A 232 40.27 -15.20 11.58
N ALA A 233 40.34 -15.69 10.34
CA ALA A 233 39.29 -16.50 9.72
C ALA A 233 38.98 -17.78 10.52
N ARG A 234 40.01 -18.48 11.01
CA ARG A 234 39.84 -19.67 11.86
C ARG A 234 39.27 -19.32 13.24
N ILE A 235 39.63 -18.18 13.81
CA ILE A 235 39.05 -17.69 15.07
C ILE A 235 37.57 -17.33 14.87
N ALA A 236 37.22 -16.67 13.76
CA ALA A 236 35.84 -16.34 13.42
C ALA A 236 34.94 -17.60 13.34
N THR A 237 35.45 -18.72 12.82
CA THR A 237 34.68 -19.99 12.80
C THR A 237 34.28 -20.52 14.17
N LEU A 238 34.98 -20.15 15.26
CA LEU A 238 34.54 -20.53 16.62
C LEU A 238 33.24 -19.81 17.03
N TYR A 239 32.93 -18.66 16.44
CA TYR A 239 31.76 -17.85 16.77
C TYR A 239 30.58 -18.09 15.82
N LEU A 240 30.67 -19.06 14.91
CA LEU A 240 29.63 -19.39 13.93
C LEU A 240 28.23 -19.65 14.50
N PRO A 241 28.05 -20.29 15.68
CA PRO A 241 26.71 -20.45 16.28
C PRO A 241 25.99 -19.14 16.63
N LEU A 242 26.68 -17.98 16.56
CA LEU A 242 26.03 -16.67 16.59
C LEU A 242 25.06 -16.47 15.41
N PHE A 243 25.30 -17.09 14.25
CA PHE A 243 24.37 -17.06 13.12
C PHE A 243 23.05 -17.75 13.50
N GLY A 244 23.12 -18.98 14.04
CA GLY A 244 21.96 -19.72 14.56
C GLY A 244 21.17 -18.92 15.61
N LEU A 245 21.88 -18.34 16.58
CA LEU A 245 21.27 -17.53 17.63
C LEU A 245 20.53 -16.29 17.10
N LEU A 246 21.03 -15.69 16.01
CA LEU A 246 20.40 -14.53 15.37
C LEU A 246 19.22 -14.95 14.50
N THR A 247 19.31 -16.06 13.75
CA THR A 247 18.19 -16.61 12.98
C THR A 247 17.01 -16.96 13.89
N GLU A 248 17.27 -17.60 15.04
CA GLU A 248 16.26 -17.88 16.09
C GLU A 248 15.56 -16.62 16.64
N ASN A 249 16.21 -15.44 16.55
CA ASN A 249 15.70 -14.17 17.08
C ASN A 249 15.34 -13.15 15.97
N VAL A 250 15.26 -13.54 14.69
CA VAL A 250 14.98 -12.62 13.56
C VAL A 250 13.77 -11.74 13.79
N GLN A 251 12.65 -12.30 14.28
CA GLN A 251 11.42 -11.55 14.52
C GLN A 251 11.54 -10.49 15.62
N ARG A 252 12.49 -10.66 16.57
CA ARG A 252 12.78 -9.68 17.64
C ARG A 252 13.80 -8.62 17.19
N ILE A 253 14.52 -8.88 16.10
CA ILE A 253 15.55 -8.01 15.52
C ILE A 253 14.96 -7.17 14.36
N ASN A 254 14.01 -7.73 13.60
CA ASN A 254 13.38 -7.13 12.43
C ASN A 254 12.25 -6.14 12.80
N VAL A 255 12.59 -5.10 13.57
CA VAL A 255 11.66 -4.02 13.92
C VAL A 255 11.62 -3.01 12.77
N LYS A 256 10.56 -3.04 11.96
CA LYS A 256 10.41 -2.14 10.79
C LYS A 256 10.03 -0.70 11.15
N ASP A 257 9.52 -0.46 12.35
CA ASP A 257 9.06 0.86 12.83
C ASP A 257 10.21 1.76 13.32
N PHE A 258 11.01 2.30 12.40
CA PHE A 258 12.05 3.29 12.72
C PHE A 258 11.48 4.72 12.86
N SER A 259 10.76 5.02 13.94
CA SER A 259 10.38 6.40 14.25
C SER A 259 11.61 7.24 14.71
N PRO A 260 11.80 8.49 14.24
CA PRO A 260 12.97 9.29 14.64
C PRO A 260 12.93 9.90 16.04
N PHE A 261 11.87 9.66 16.82
CA PHE A 261 11.58 10.33 18.08
C PHE A 261 11.34 9.30 19.21
N PRO A 262 12.04 9.40 20.36
CA PRO A 262 11.74 8.55 21.51
C PRO A 262 10.42 8.97 22.14
N MET A 263 9.44 8.07 22.14
CA MET A 263 8.16 8.29 22.81
C MET A 263 8.26 7.81 24.26
N ASN A 264 8.03 8.70 25.23
CA ASN A 264 8.01 8.35 26.65
C ASN A 264 6.87 7.36 26.94
N GLN A 265 7.21 6.14 27.34
CA GLN A 265 6.24 5.16 27.83
C GLN A 265 6.09 5.26 29.35
N SER A 266 5.16 6.10 29.82
CA SER A 266 4.52 5.89 31.12
C SER A 266 3.41 4.87 30.94
N GLY A 267 3.56 3.68 31.51
CA GLY A 267 2.77 2.51 31.11
C GLY A 267 1.32 2.49 31.58
N ASN A 268 0.47 1.88 30.77
CA ASN A 268 -0.55 0.96 31.27
C ASN A 268 -0.85 -0.12 30.20
N SER A 269 -0.95 -1.39 30.60
CA SER A 269 -1.27 -2.50 29.66
C SER A 269 -2.77 -2.61 29.46
N GLY A 270 -3.22 -2.83 28.21
CA GLY A 270 -4.63 -3.13 27.94
C GLY A 270 -4.96 -3.53 26.50
N ARG A 271 -4.96 -4.85 26.25
CA ARG A 271 -5.58 -5.59 25.13
C ARG A 271 -4.86 -5.65 23.77
N ASP A 272 -5.15 -6.78 23.13
CA ASP A 272 -4.50 -7.39 21.98
C ASP A 272 -4.93 -6.77 20.64
N GLU A 273 -3.98 -6.56 19.73
CA GLU A 273 -4.24 -6.47 18.29
C GLU A 273 -3.20 -7.28 17.52
N LEU A 274 -3.65 -8.06 16.54
CA LEU A 274 -2.79 -8.85 15.66
C LEU A 274 -2.28 -7.99 14.49
N PRO A 275 -1.01 -8.13 14.07
CA PRO A 275 -0.49 -7.41 12.92
C PRO A 275 -1.02 -8.01 11.60
N PHE A 276 -1.93 -7.28 10.94
CA PHE A 276 -2.35 -7.60 9.57
C PHE A 276 -1.18 -7.47 8.59
N SER A 277 -0.94 -8.53 7.82
CA SER A 277 -0.06 -8.48 6.66
C SER A 277 -0.89 -8.42 5.38
N VAL A 278 -0.51 -7.54 4.45
CA VAL A 278 -1.16 -7.46 3.13
C VAL A 278 -0.58 -8.56 2.25
N GLN A 279 -1.35 -9.61 2.03
CA GLN A 279 -1.01 -10.69 1.11
C GLN A 279 -2.12 -10.84 0.06
N MET A 280 -1.73 -10.95 -1.21
CA MET A 280 -2.61 -10.82 -2.36
C MET A 280 -2.94 -12.19 -2.97
N GLY A 281 -4.22 -12.57 -2.89
CA GLY A 281 -4.90 -13.54 -3.77
C GLY A 281 -4.54 -15.03 -3.71
N SER A 282 -5.46 -15.87 -3.19
CA SER A 282 -6.10 -16.92 -4.02
C SER A 282 -7.28 -17.65 -3.32
N THR A 283 -8.42 -17.69 -4.03
CA THR A 283 -9.38 -18.82 -4.19
C THR A 283 -10.15 -19.41 -2.98
N MET A 284 -11.47 -19.10 -2.97
CA MET A 284 -12.66 -19.93 -2.65
C MET A 284 -12.71 -20.84 -1.39
N VAL A 285 -13.74 -20.64 -0.56
CA VAL A 285 -14.98 -21.48 -0.43
C VAL A 285 -15.81 -20.97 0.76
N THR A 286 -17.13 -20.81 0.59
CA THR A 286 -18.09 -20.51 1.68
C THR A 286 -18.89 -21.75 2.09
N PRO A 287 -19.55 -21.72 3.26
CA PRO A 287 -21.02 -21.69 3.21
C PRO A 287 -21.74 -20.81 4.28
N GLN A 288 -22.68 -20.00 3.79
CA GLN A 288 -24.04 -19.70 4.33
C GLN A 288 -24.23 -19.39 5.86
N LYS A 289 -24.53 -18.13 6.25
CA LYS A 289 -25.86 -17.46 6.42
C LYS A 289 -26.62 -17.80 7.73
N PRO A 290 -27.57 -16.96 8.25
CA PRO A 290 -27.83 -15.53 8.01
C PRO A 290 -28.09 -14.68 9.31
N GLY A 291 -28.10 -13.33 9.24
CA GLY A 291 -28.68 -12.49 10.31
C GLY A 291 -28.32 -10.99 10.35
N SER A 292 -29.18 -10.14 9.75
CA SER A 292 -29.60 -8.78 10.18
C SER A 292 -28.93 -8.18 11.45
N THR A 293 -28.35 -6.96 11.47
CA THR A 293 -28.99 -5.63 11.23
C THR A 293 -28.05 -4.54 10.66
N LEU A 294 -28.64 -3.35 10.41
CA LEU A 294 -28.13 -2.15 9.72
C LEU A 294 -27.07 -1.30 10.48
N ASP A 295 -26.54 -0.32 9.74
CA ASP A 295 -25.81 0.91 10.13
C ASP A 295 -24.32 0.81 10.50
N ASN A 296 -23.47 1.32 9.59
CA ASN A 296 -22.19 1.93 9.92
C ASN A 296 -21.87 3.07 8.94
N SER A 297 -21.73 4.28 9.49
CA SER A 297 -21.19 5.46 8.81
C SER A 297 -19.68 5.30 8.60
N ILE A 298 -19.15 5.75 7.45
CA ILE A 298 -17.72 5.67 7.13
C ILE A 298 -17.19 7.06 6.74
N HIS A 299 -15.96 7.34 7.19
CA HIS A 299 -15.18 8.58 6.99
C HIS A 299 -15.61 9.76 7.89
N LYS A 300 -14.70 10.58 8.44
CA LYS A 300 -13.31 10.96 8.07
C LYS A 300 -12.53 11.26 9.38
N ASP A 301 -11.20 11.35 9.46
CA ASP A 301 -10.36 12.40 8.86
C ASP A 301 -8.85 12.06 8.90
N VAL A 302 -8.15 12.45 7.84
CA VAL A 302 -6.79 13.04 7.91
C VAL A 302 -6.69 14.06 6.77
N PHE A 303 -6.74 15.37 7.08
CA PHE A 303 -5.75 16.39 6.66
C PHE A 303 -6.15 17.81 7.12
N GLY A 304 -5.30 18.41 7.95
CA GLY A 304 -5.40 19.75 8.53
C GLY A 304 -4.53 19.79 9.80
N VAL A 305 -3.85 20.87 10.20
CA VAL A 305 -3.92 22.28 9.78
C VAL A 305 -2.54 22.94 10.00
N ILE A 306 -2.15 23.91 9.16
CA ILE A 306 -1.28 25.03 9.57
C ILE A 306 -2.11 26.32 9.48
N SER A 307 -2.41 26.91 10.64
CA SER A 307 -2.66 28.34 10.89
C SER A 307 -3.05 28.48 12.36
N GLY A 308 -2.51 29.48 13.06
CA GLY A 308 -2.76 29.70 14.48
C GLY A 308 -3.64 30.91 14.75
N THR A 309 -4.51 30.81 15.76
CA THR A 309 -5.18 31.94 16.43
C THR A 309 -5.36 31.64 17.93
N ALA A 310 -5.56 32.70 18.71
CA ALA A 310 -5.36 32.79 20.16
C ALA A 310 -6.23 31.93 21.10
N SER A 311 -5.75 31.86 22.36
CA SER A 311 -6.41 31.49 23.63
C SER A 311 -7.54 32.52 24.02
N PRO A 312 -8.26 32.50 25.19
CA PRO A 312 -7.97 31.81 26.47
C PRO A 312 -9.16 31.32 27.38
N HIS A 313 -8.79 30.74 28.55
CA HIS A 313 -9.59 30.47 29.79
C HIS A 313 -10.59 29.29 29.80
N GLY A 314 -10.84 28.54 30.91
CA GLY A 314 -10.21 28.46 32.25
C GLY A 314 -11.06 27.70 33.30
N SER A 315 -10.45 27.12 34.36
CA SER A 315 -11.06 26.53 35.61
C SER A 315 -11.98 25.27 35.48
N SER A 316 -12.18 24.37 36.46
CA SER A 316 -11.51 24.04 37.76
C SER A 316 -11.98 22.67 38.32
N THR A 317 -11.14 22.01 39.14
CA THR A 317 -11.41 20.85 40.04
C THR A 317 -12.18 21.30 41.33
N PRO A 318 -12.55 20.49 42.38
CA PRO A 318 -11.97 19.19 42.82
C PRO A 318 -12.82 18.14 43.62
N ASN A 319 -12.16 16.99 43.93
CA ASN A 319 -12.17 16.13 45.15
C ASN A 319 -13.45 15.61 45.87
N ILE A 320 -13.36 14.37 46.38
CA ILE A 320 -13.49 14.00 47.82
C ILE A 320 -12.83 12.61 48.10
N SER A 321 -12.55 12.31 49.37
CA SER A 321 -11.53 11.37 49.90
C SER A 321 -12.05 10.22 50.80
N ALA A 322 -11.31 9.10 50.90
CA ALA A 322 -11.03 8.26 52.11
C ALA A 322 -10.25 6.99 51.68
N VAL A 323 -9.06 6.60 52.18
CA VAL A 323 -8.54 6.27 53.54
C VAL A 323 -8.78 4.79 53.96
N ARG A 324 -7.82 4.22 54.72
CA ARG A 324 -7.42 2.79 54.81
C ARG A 324 -8.13 1.95 55.90
N HIS A 325 -7.73 0.66 55.98
CA HIS A 325 -7.81 -0.38 57.06
C HIS A 325 -8.69 -1.60 56.70
N ALA A 326 -8.47 -2.86 57.13
CA ALA A 326 -7.27 -3.61 57.59
C ALA A 326 -7.60 -5.14 57.68
N ASP A 327 -6.56 -6.01 57.76
CA ASP A 327 -6.48 -7.38 58.33
C ASP A 327 -7.45 -8.54 58.00
N SER A 328 -6.92 -9.66 57.47
CA SER A 328 -6.80 -10.97 58.17
C SER A 328 -6.28 -12.10 57.24
N ARG A 329 -5.25 -12.90 57.62
CA ARG A 329 -5.27 -14.22 58.33
C ARG A 329 -6.17 -15.28 57.64
N GLY A 330 -5.76 -16.53 57.38
CA GLY A 330 -4.48 -17.23 57.56
C GLY A 330 -4.64 -18.77 57.50
N SER A 331 -3.51 -19.50 57.40
CA SER A 331 -3.31 -20.97 57.55
C SER A 331 -3.45 -21.86 56.30
N LEU A 332 -2.78 -23.03 56.13
CA LEU A 332 -1.49 -23.64 56.56
C LEU A 332 -1.65 -25.20 56.54
N ILE A 333 -0.60 -25.94 56.11
CA ILE A 333 -0.36 -27.42 56.26
C ILE A 333 -1.43 -28.40 55.66
N SER A 334 -1.16 -29.67 55.26
CA SER A 334 -0.01 -30.60 55.37
C SER A 334 0.11 -31.57 54.16
N THR A 335 1.21 -32.32 54.09
CA THR A 335 1.54 -33.36 53.08
C THR A 335 1.21 -34.81 53.52
N ASP A 336 1.39 -35.74 52.56
CA ASP A 336 1.68 -37.18 52.69
C ASP A 336 0.59 -38.18 53.14
N SER A 337 0.27 -39.14 52.24
CA SER A 337 0.70 -40.55 52.38
C SER A 337 0.30 -41.42 51.17
N ALA A 338 0.92 -42.59 51.03
CA ALA A 338 0.95 -43.40 49.80
C ALA A 338 0.16 -44.74 49.88
N THR A 339 0.30 -45.58 48.85
CA THR A 339 -0.22 -46.98 48.66
C THR A 339 -1.72 -47.08 48.31
N SER A 340 -2.21 -48.01 47.48
CA SER A 340 -1.65 -49.23 46.83
C SER A 340 -2.36 -49.60 45.49
N LEU A 341 -1.67 -50.36 44.64
CA LEU A 341 -2.20 -51.17 43.50
C LEU A 341 -3.02 -52.41 44.03
N PRO A 342 -3.74 -53.25 43.20
CA PRO A 342 -3.46 -53.59 41.79
C PRO A 342 -4.64 -53.93 40.81
N GLU A 343 -4.26 -54.13 39.52
CA GLU A 343 -4.81 -55.08 38.51
C GLU A 343 -6.26 -54.93 37.95
N LYS A 344 -6.53 -54.95 36.63
CA LYS A 344 -6.16 -56.00 35.64
C LYS A 344 -6.40 -55.61 34.14
N ASN A 345 -5.54 -56.13 33.24
CA ASN A 345 -5.70 -56.40 31.79
C ASN A 345 -5.95 -55.20 30.81
N ALA A 346 -5.47 -55.18 29.56
CA ALA A 346 -4.93 -56.26 28.69
C ALA A 346 -3.72 -55.86 27.80
N ASP A 347 -3.11 -56.87 27.15
CA ASP A 347 -1.86 -56.89 26.36
C ASP A 347 -1.96 -56.16 24.98
N LYS A 348 -0.93 -55.68 24.24
CA LYS A 348 0.51 -56.00 24.00
C LYS A 348 0.80 -57.34 23.30
N SER A 349 1.05 -57.38 22.00
CA SER A 349 2.32 -57.01 21.30
C SER A 349 2.14 -57.44 19.81
N ASN A 350 2.81 -56.99 18.75
CA ASN A 350 4.17 -56.51 18.39
C ASN A 350 4.04 -55.78 17.00
N SER A 351 4.97 -55.02 16.39
CA SER A 351 6.30 -54.50 16.74
C SER A 351 6.82 -53.55 15.63
N LEU A 352 7.71 -52.61 15.97
CA LEU A 352 8.66 -51.86 15.10
C LEU A 352 8.06 -50.83 14.09
N ASP A 353 8.65 -49.66 13.82
CA ASP A 353 9.96 -49.13 14.24
C ASP A 353 9.97 -47.61 14.53
N LYS A 354 11.00 -47.14 15.28
CA LYS A 354 11.12 -45.74 15.76
C LYS A 354 12.23 -44.96 15.04
N ASN A 355 12.04 -43.62 14.93
CA ASN A 355 13.03 -42.62 15.36
C ASN A 355 12.39 -41.22 15.41
N HIS A 356 12.01 -40.76 16.61
CA HIS A 356 12.80 -39.85 17.47
C HIS A 356 12.64 -38.35 17.16
N GLN A 357 11.43 -37.83 17.42
CA GLN A 357 11.28 -36.52 18.07
C GLN A 357 11.07 -36.75 19.57
N ASN A 358 11.91 -36.12 20.38
CA ASN A 358 11.75 -35.81 21.81
C ASN A 358 12.95 -34.92 22.19
N SER A 359 12.85 -33.96 23.11
CA SER A 359 12.04 -33.99 24.33
C SER A 359 11.45 -32.62 24.67
N GLY A 360 10.23 -32.63 25.22
CA GLY A 360 9.64 -31.47 25.89
C GLY A 360 8.95 -31.88 27.20
N CYS A 361 9.44 -31.34 28.31
CA CYS A 361 8.76 -31.10 29.60
C CYS A 361 9.77 -30.31 30.48
N ILE A 362 9.41 -29.47 31.45
CA ILE A 362 8.26 -29.43 32.35
C ILE A 362 7.73 -27.97 32.46
N GLY A 363 6.45 -27.80 32.75
CA GLY A 363 5.79 -26.49 32.78
C GLY A 363 6.33 -25.51 33.83
N GLY A 364 6.48 -24.26 33.40
CA GLY A 364 6.73 -23.06 34.19
C GLY A 364 6.23 -21.84 33.42
N SER A 365 5.75 -20.81 34.11
CA SER A 365 5.09 -19.65 33.51
C SER A 365 5.83 -19.05 32.30
N VAL A 366 5.11 -18.75 31.23
CA VAL A 366 5.63 -18.06 30.04
C VAL A 366 6.19 -16.69 30.45
N VAL A 367 7.51 -16.55 30.44
CA VAL A 367 8.18 -15.27 30.71
C VAL A 367 8.01 -14.35 29.49
N ARG A 368 7.62 -13.10 29.75
CA ARG A 368 7.42 -12.07 28.72
C ARG A 368 8.68 -11.89 27.85
N CYS A 369 8.54 -12.11 26.55
CA CYS A 369 9.57 -11.74 25.58
C CYS A 369 9.55 -10.22 25.33
N ASP A 370 10.32 -9.48 26.12
CA ASP A 370 10.56 -8.06 25.84
C ASP A 370 11.21 -7.89 24.44
N LYS A 371 10.85 -6.78 23.76
CA LYS A 371 11.54 -6.34 22.54
C LYS A 371 13.02 -6.07 22.85
N LEU A 372 13.90 -6.34 21.89
CA LEU A 372 15.32 -6.02 22.01
C LEU A 372 15.55 -4.52 21.77
N ASP A 373 16.40 -3.92 22.60
CA ASP A 373 16.74 -2.49 22.48
C ASP A 373 17.63 -2.23 21.25
N GLN A 374 17.58 -1.00 20.72
CA GLN A 374 18.40 -0.60 19.59
C GLN A 374 19.91 -0.80 19.86
N SER A 375 20.38 -0.57 21.09
CA SER A 375 21.78 -0.80 21.48
C SER A 375 22.15 -2.29 21.56
N GLU A 376 21.21 -3.15 21.99
CA GLU A 376 21.37 -4.61 22.05
C GLU A 376 21.50 -5.17 20.63
N ILE A 377 20.56 -4.82 19.75
CA ILE A 377 20.56 -5.19 18.32
C ILE A 377 21.85 -4.71 17.65
N ARG A 378 22.25 -3.43 17.84
CA ARG A 378 23.45 -2.88 17.19
C ARG A 378 24.74 -3.59 17.63
N ASN A 379 24.84 -4.03 18.89
CA ASN A 379 26.00 -4.78 19.38
C ASN A 379 26.03 -6.24 18.89
N LEU A 380 24.87 -6.91 18.81
CA LEU A 380 24.74 -8.25 18.24
C LEU A 380 25.09 -8.25 16.74
N LEU A 381 24.53 -7.32 15.96
CA LEU A 381 24.80 -7.20 14.53
C LEU A 381 26.25 -6.78 14.23
N MET A 382 26.89 -6.00 15.11
CA MET A 382 28.34 -5.73 14.99
C MET A 382 29.18 -7.01 15.13
N SER A 383 28.78 -7.89 16.07
CA SER A 383 29.45 -9.18 16.29
C SER A 383 29.23 -10.12 15.09
N PHE A 384 27.99 -10.16 14.56
CA PHE A 384 27.64 -10.87 13.32
C PHE A 384 28.49 -10.44 12.12
N LEU A 385 28.51 -9.13 11.83
CA LEU A 385 29.27 -8.57 10.71
C LEU A 385 30.78 -8.80 10.86
N HIS A 386 31.31 -8.78 12.09
CA HIS A 386 32.72 -9.11 12.33
C HIS A 386 33.04 -10.57 11.99
N VAL A 387 32.20 -11.53 12.39
CA VAL A 387 32.37 -12.95 12.01
C VAL A 387 32.27 -13.09 10.49
N LEU A 388 31.21 -12.55 9.90
CA LEU A 388 30.91 -12.63 8.48
C LEU A 388 32.04 -12.08 7.60
N LYS A 389 32.58 -10.90 7.94
CA LYS A 389 33.72 -10.28 7.24
C LYS A 389 35.04 -11.04 7.43
N SER A 390 35.23 -11.69 8.57
CA SER A 390 36.52 -12.30 8.92
C SER A 390 36.65 -13.73 8.41
N MET A 391 35.55 -14.42 8.14
CA MET A 391 35.54 -15.79 7.60
C MET A 391 36.21 -15.90 6.22
N SER A 392 36.65 -17.12 5.89
CA SER A 392 37.10 -17.50 4.56
C SER A 392 35.93 -17.92 3.67
N ASP A 393 35.99 -17.58 2.39
CA ASP A 393 34.98 -17.88 1.36
C ASP A 393 34.52 -19.35 1.39
N ASP A 394 35.45 -20.31 1.47
CA ASP A 394 35.15 -21.76 1.58
C ASP A 394 34.20 -22.12 2.73
N ALA A 395 34.32 -21.41 3.86
CA ALA A 395 33.49 -21.63 5.04
C ALA A 395 32.09 -21.02 4.88
N LEU A 396 31.98 -19.90 4.15
CA LEU A 396 30.70 -19.31 3.76
C LEU A 396 29.99 -20.19 2.73
N PHE A 397 30.71 -20.75 1.75
CA PHE A 397 30.15 -21.71 0.79
C PHE A 397 29.62 -22.96 1.52
N THR A 398 30.40 -23.49 2.46
CA THR A 398 29.99 -24.64 3.28
C THR A 398 28.75 -24.34 4.12
N TYR A 399 28.63 -23.11 4.66
CA TYR A 399 27.43 -22.66 5.37
C TYR A 399 26.21 -22.62 4.44
N TRP A 400 26.29 -21.89 3.34
CA TRP A 400 25.17 -21.71 2.41
C TRP A 400 24.73 -23.00 1.71
N HIS A 401 25.63 -23.96 1.48
CA HIS A 401 25.28 -25.27 0.95
C HIS A 401 24.62 -26.21 1.96
N LYS A 402 24.82 -26.00 3.27
CA LYS A 402 24.10 -26.74 4.33
C LYS A 402 22.78 -26.07 4.73
N ALA A 403 22.69 -24.75 4.61
CA ALA A 403 21.50 -23.99 4.99
C ALA A 403 20.29 -24.33 4.11
N SER A 404 19.13 -24.49 4.75
CA SER A 404 17.85 -24.63 4.07
C SER A 404 17.36 -23.29 3.50
N THR A 405 16.41 -23.35 2.56
CA THR A 405 15.80 -22.15 1.96
C THR A 405 15.29 -21.12 2.99
N PRO A 406 14.53 -21.49 4.06
CA PRO A 406 14.11 -20.49 5.06
C PRO A 406 15.29 -19.88 5.82
N GLU A 407 16.31 -20.65 6.21
CA GLU A 407 17.51 -20.12 6.88
C GLU A 407 18.27 -19.13 6.01
N LEU A 408 18.32 -19.35 4.68
CA LEU A 408 18.86 -18.37 3.74
C LEU A 408 18.02 -17.09 3.67
N MET A 409 16.68 -17.20 3.68
CA MET A 409 15.79 -16.03 3.67
C MET A 409 15.91 -15.20 4.96
N ASP A 410 16.10 -15.86 6.11
CA ASP A 410 16.39 -15.23 7.40
C ASP A 410 17.79 -14.59 7.40
N PHE A 411 18.81 -15.26 6.86
CA PHE A 411 20.16 -14.68 6.69
C PHE A 411 20.13 -13.39 5.86
N PHE A 412 19.43 -13.36 4.72
CA PHE A 412 19.25 -12.13 3.93
C PHE A 412 18.43 -11.07 4.67
N THR A 413 17.47 -11.46 5.51
CA THR A 413 16.74 -10.52 6.37
C THR A 413 17.65 -9.90 7.44
N ILE A 414 18.58 -10.65 8.04
CA ILE A 414 19.57 -10.11 8.97
C ILE A 414 20.51 -9.11 8.27
N LEU A 415 20.92 -9.38 7.02
CA LEU A 415 21.70 -8.44 6.21
C LEU A 415 20.91 -7.14 5.91
N GLU A 416 19.63 -7.25 5.57
CA GLU A 416 18.73 -6.10 5.39
C GLU A 416 18.64 -5.25 6.68
N VAL A 417 18.43 -5.89 7.84
CA VAL A 417 18.36 -5.17 9.13
C VAL A 417 19.71 -4.53 9.49
N CYS A 418 20.85 -5.13 9.11
CA CYS A 418 22.16 -4.50 9.28
C CYS A 418 22.23 -3.16 8.52
N LEU A 419 21.77 -3.11 7.27
CA LEU A 419 21.73 -1.88 6.47
C LEU A 419 20.84 -0.80 7.10
N HIS A 420 19.66 -1.17 7.61
CA HIS A 420 18.77 -0.24 8.31
C HIS A 420 19.33 0.27 9.64
N GLN A 421 19.92 -0.62 10.45
CA GLN A 421 20.39 -0.30 11.80
C GLN A 421 21.68 0.53 11.83
N PHE A 422 22.53 0.38 10.80
CA PHE A 422 23.77 1.15 10.65
C PHE A 422 23.65 2.31 9.65
N ARG A 423 22.45 2.67 9.19
CA ARG A 423 22.23 3.82 8.29
C ARG A 423 22.72 5.13 8.92
N TYR A 424 23.34 5.99 8.12
CA TYR A 424 23.87 7.26 8.63
C TYR A 424 22.75 8.31 8.81
N MET A 425 22.53 8.74 10.05
CA MET A 425 21.45 9.67 10.41
C MET A 425 21.83 11.17 10.31
N GLY A 426 23.11 11.48 10.04
CA GLY A 426 23.60 12.85 9.86
C GLY A 426 24.08 13.55 11.14
N LYS A 427 25.13 14.38 11.02
CA LYS A 427 25.75 15.11 12.14
C LYS A 427 24.76 15.85 13.06
N ARG A 428 23.71 16.47 12.49
CA ARG A 428 22.68 17.21 13.26
C ARG A 428 21.85 16.30 14.19
N TYR A 429 21.59 15.06 13.78
CA TYR A 429 20.89 14.07 14.59
C TYR A 429 21.79 13.56 15.74
N ILE A 430 23.04 13.26 15.41
CA ILE A 430 24.07 12.79 16.37
C ILE A 430 24.31 13.83 17.48
N ALA A 431 24.37 15.13 17.12
CA ALA A 431 24.48 16.22 18.10
C ALA A 431 23.30 16.23 19.09
N ARG A 432 22.05 16.20 18.59
CA ARG A 432 20.85 16.22 19.43
C ARG A 432 20.74 15.01 20.38
N ASN A 433 21.15 13.83 19.93
CA ASN A 433 21.15 12.64 20.80
C ASN A 433 22.19 12.72 21.92
N GLN A 434 23.28 13.49 21.77
CA GLN A 434 24.24 13.71 22.86
C GLN A 434 23.74 14.72 23.90
N GLU A 435 22.96 15.74 23.48
CA GLU A 435 22.34 16.71 24.40
C GLU A 435 21.27 16.09 25.32
N GLY A 436 20.63 15.00 24.91
CA GLY A 436 19.49 14.37 25.61
C GLY A 436 19.83 13.36 26.72
N LEU A 437 21.10 13.13 27.05
CA LEU A 437 21.53 12.05 27.96
C LEU A 437 22.17 12.52 29.29
N GLY A 438 22.11 13.82 29.58
CA GLY A 438 22.54 14.38 30.87
C GLY A 438 21.49 14.17 31.99
N PRO A 439 21.89 14.03 33.27
CA PRO A 439 20.96 14.04 34.39
C PRO A 439 20.22 15.39 34.47
N ILE A 440 18.92 15.35 34.75
CA ILE A 440 18.11 16.56 34.94
C ILE A 440 18.49 17.21 36.27
N SER A 441 19.36 18.22 36.25
CA SER A 441 19.55 19.13 37.37
C SER A 441 19.81 20.57 36.94
N ILE A 442 18.86 21.44 37.29
CA ILE A 442 18.97 22.90 37.42
C ILE A 442 19.35 23.65 36.13
N ALA A 443 18.32 24.10 35.42
CA ALA A 443 18.44 25.24 34.53
C ALA A 443 18.82 26.50 35.35
N HIS A 444 19.94 27.13 35.00
CA HIS A 444 20.22 28.51 35.39
C HIS A 444 20.28 29.37 34.12
N GLU A 445 19.60 30.52 34.15
CA GLU A 445 19.44 31.43 33.01
C GLU A 445 20.79 31.79 32.36
N ARG A 446 20.92 31.57 31.05
CA ARG A 446 21.89 32.31 30.23
C ARG A 446 21.19 33.50 29.58
N LYS A 447 21.17 34.63 30.29
CA LYS A 447 20.90 35.93 29.67
C LYS A 447 22.00 36.23 28.66
N ALA A 448 21.60 36.72 27.49
CA ALA A 448 22.54 37.11 26.44
C ALA A 448 23.35 38.35 26.86
N GLN A 449 24.67 38.30 26.66
CA GLN A 449 25.49 39.51 26.58
C GLN A 449 26.42 39.41 25.38
N THR A 450 26.22 40.33 24.44
CA THR A 450 27.11 40.66 23.33
C THR A 450 28.29 41.50 23.84
N LEU A 451 29.52 41.18 23.41
CA LEU A 451 30.62 42.09 23.01
C LEU A 451 31.92 41.26 22.72
N PRO A 452 32.97 41.81 22.07
CA PRO A 452 33.80 41.02 21.14
C PRO A 452 35.23 40.65 21.58
N VAL A 453 35.74 39.60 20.92
CA VAL A 453 37.14 39.32 20.50
C VAL A 453 38.29 39.60 21.50
N LEU A 454 39.03 38.52 21.83
CA LEU A 454 40.47 38.61 22.10
C LEU A 454 41.21 37.40 21.50
N ARG A 455 42.32 37.66 20.81
CA ARG A 455 43.21 36.66 20.20
C ARG A 455 44.06 35.97 21.28
N ASN A 456 44.33 34.67 21.13
CA ASN A 456 45.73 34.22 21.10
C ASN A 456 45.93 32.85 20.42
N ARG A 457 47.05 32.72 19.69
CA ARG A 457 47.57 31.47 19.13
C ARG A 457 48.92 31.18 19.80
N ALA A 458 49.09 30.02 20.42
CA ALA A 458 50.37 29.32 20.60
C ALA A 458 50.10 27.93 21.23
N GLY A 459 50.96 26.93 21.00
CA GLY A 459 51.01 25.74 21.86
C GLY A 459 50.56 24.38 21.30
N VAL A 460 50.62 24.13 19.99
CA VAL A 460 50.89 22.75 19.51
C VAL A 460 52.38 22.47 19.73
N MET A 461 52.75 21.22 20.02
CA MET A 461 54.11 20.71 20.34
C MET A 461 54.52 20.76 21.83
N HIS A 462 53.99 19.86 22.68
CA HIS A 462 54.76 19.09 23.70
C HIS A 462 53.86 18.17 24.58
N ALA A 463 53.37 17.05 24.03
CA ALA A 463 52.64 16.04 24.83
C ALA A 463 52.63 14.62 24.20
N ARG A 464 53.70 14.20 23.50
CA ARG A 464 53.69 12.94 22.73
C ARG A 464 54.85 11.97 22.97
N LEU A 465 55.61 12.14 24.06
CA LEU A 465 56.78 11.29 24.33
C LEU A 465 57.12 11.13 25.83
N GLN A 466 56.17 10.69 26.67
CA GLN A 466 56.53 10.30 28.06
C GLN A 466 55.61 9.32 28.81
N GLN A 467 54.84 8.45 28.13
CA GLN A 467 54.19 7.30 28.79
C GLN A 467 54.36 6.00 27.99
N LEU A 468 55.51 5.37 28.20
CA LEU A 468 55.83 4.00 27.79
C LEU A 468 56.57 3.28 28.94
N SER A 469 55.97 3.27 30.15
CA SER A 469 56.57 2.60 31.32
C SER A 469 55.61 2.37 32.50
N SER A 470 54.48 1.69 32.29
CA SER A 470 53.86 0.80 33.30
C SER A 470 52.64 0.07 32.72
N LEU A 471 52.71 -1.26 32.66
CA LEU A 471 51.51 -2.09 32.57
C LEU A 471 50.91 -2.18 33.97
N ASP A 472 49.66 -1.71 34.15
CA ASP A 472 48.74 -2.43 35.03
C ASP A 472 47.26 -2.16 34.68
N ASN A 473 46.39 -3.12 35.02
CA ASN A 473 45.05 -3.22 34.44
C ASN A 473 43.98 -2.40 35.19
N SER A 474 43.42 -1.36 34.56
CA SER A 474 42.17 -0.71 35.02
C SER A 474 41.43 0.09 33.93
N TYR A 475 41.01 -0.56 32.84
CA TYR A 475 40.16 0.08 31.82
C TYR A 475 38.66 0.07 32.18
N THR A 476 38.27 0.97 33.08
CA THR A 476 36.93 1.58 33.05
C THR A 476 37.09 3.05 32.68
N PHE A 477 36.84 3.37 31.41
CA PHE A 477 36.79 4.75 30.92
C PHE A 477 35.58 5.46 31.56
N ASN A 478 35.79 6.13 32.69
CA ASN A 478 34.75 6.93 33.34
C ASN A 478 34.41 8.13 32.44
N HIS A 479 33.18 8.14 31.93
CA HIS A 479 32.67 9.13 31.01
C HIS A 479 32.23 10.40 31.78
N SER A 480 33.19 11.24 32.16
CA SER A 480 32.96 12.54 32.80
C SER A 480 33.85 13.63 32.20
N TYR A 481 33.70 13.89 30.91
CA TYR A 481 34.21 15.09 30.23
C TYR A 481 33.11 15.70 29.37
N GLY A 482 32.92 17.01 29.47
CA GLY A 482 31.83 17.72 28.79
C GLY A 482 31.95 17.66 27.27
N HIS A 483 30.83 17.38 26.60
CA HIS A 483 30.77 17.20 25.15
C HIS A 483 31.27 18.43 24.40
N SER A 484 32.39 18.29 23.69
CA SER A 484 32.93 19.30 22.80
C SER A 484 32.44 19.10 21.36
N ASP A 485 32.48 20.15 20.54
CA ASP A 485 32.22 20.04 19.09
C ASP A 485 33.14 19.02 18.40
N ALA A 486 34.32 18.75 18.96
CA ALA A 486 35.26 17.74 18.47
C ALA A 486 34.76 16.32 18.70
N ASP A 487 34.03 16.05 19.79
CA ASP A 487 33.46 14.74 20.11
C ASP A 487 32.27 14.43 19.19
N VAL A 488 31.40 15.42 18.95
CA VAL A 488 30.31 15.35 17.96
C VAL A 488 30.89 15.08 16.56
N LEU A 489 31.97 15.78 16.19
CA LEU A 489 32.67 15.55 14.92
C LEU A 489 33.23 14.13 14.83
N HIS A 490 33.97 13.68 15.86
CA HIS A 490 34.58 12.35 15.89
C HIS A 490 33.52 11.23 15.81
N GLN A 491 32.46 11.32 16.62
CA GLN A 491 31.35 10.36 16.58
C GLN A 491 30.65 10.37 15.21
N SER A 492 30.44 11.55 14.61
CA SER A 492 29.80 11.64 13.29
C SER A 492 30.64 11.05 12.16
N LEU A 493 31.97 11.11 12.26
CA LEU A 493 32.90 10.47 11.33
C LEU A 493 32.94 8.95 11.57
N LEU A 494 32.98 8.52 12.83
CA LEU A 494 32.95 7.11 13.20
C LEU A 494 31.67 6.42 12.70
N GLU A 495 30.51 7.04 12.86
CA GLU A 495 29.24 6.49 12.35
C GLU A 495 29.16 6.46 10.82
N ALA A 496 29.69 7.48 10.13
CA ALA A 496 29.76 7.48 8.66
C ALA A 496 30.69 6.39 8.11
N ASN A 497 31.82 6.16 8.80
CA ASN A 497 32.76 5.09 8.46
C ASN A 497 32.16 3.71 8.73
N ILE A 498 31.51 3.50 9.89
CA ILE A 498 30.81 2.26 10.22
C ILE A 498 29.71 1.99 9.18
N ALA A 499 28.88 2.98 8.84
CA ALA A 499 27.83 2.82 7.83
C ALA A 499 28.41 2.36 6.48
N THR A 500 29.50 3.00 6.02
CA THR A 500 30.17 2.63 4.77
C THR A 500 30.76 1.23 4.83
N GLU A 501 31.43 0.87 5.93
CA GLU A 501 32.07 -0.44 6.14
C GLU A 501 31.04 -1.59 6.19
N VAL A 502 29.91 -1.38 6.89
CA VAL A 502 28.77 -2.32 6.92
C VAL A 502 28.25 -2.53 5.49
N CYS A 503 28.09 -1.46 4.72
CA CYS A 503 27.54 -1.56 3.37
C CYS A 503 28.47 -2.28 2.40
N LEU A 504 29.78 -2.01 2.45
CA LEU A 504 30.76 -2.75 1.67
C LEU A 504 30.80 -4.23 2.08
N THR A 505 30.80 -4.53 3.38
CA THR A 505 30.75 -5.91 3.89
C THR A 505 29.53 -6.68 3.39
N VAL A 506 28.33 -6.09 3.47
CA VAL A 506 27.11 -6.73 2.96
C VAL A 506 27.19 -6.87 1.43
N LEU A 507 27.68 -5.87 0.71
CA LEU A 507 27.78 -5.90 -0.75
C LEU A 507 28.74 -6.97 -1.27
N ASP A 508 29.91 -7.13 -0.64
CA ASP A 508 30.88 -8.18 -0.96
C ASP A 508 30.27 -9.57 -0.75
N ILE A 509 29.53 -9.76 0.35
CA ILE A 509 28.82 -11.01 0.66
C ILE A 509 27.71 -11.30 -0.37
N MET A 510 26.94 -10.29 -0.78
CA MET A 510 25.94 -10.42 -1.86
C MET A 510 26.60 -10.76 -3.21
N ALA A 511 27.73 -10.13 -3.54
CA ALA A 511 28.47 -10.39 -4.78
C ALA A 511 29.06 -11.81 -4.82
N LEU A 512 29.55 -12.29 -3.68
CA LEU A 512 30.06 -13.65 -3.49
C LEU A 512 28.93 -14.70 -3.60
N PHE A 513 27.81 -14.49 -2.90
CA PHE A 513 26.66 -15.39 -2.96
C PHE A 513 26.09 -15.51 -4.38
N THR A 514 25.85 -14.38 -5.06
CA THR A 514 25.32 -14.35 -6.44
C THR A 514 26.28 -14.95 -7.47
N GLN A 515 27.57 -15.05 -7.17
CA GLN A 515 28.53 -15.77 -8.00
C GLN A 515 28.44 -17.29 -7.82
N VAL A 516 28.33 -17.78 -6.58
CA VAL A 516 28.29 -19.21 -6.27
C VAL A 516 26.94 -19.84 -6.59
N PHE A 517 25.85 -19.21 -6.15
CA PHE A 517 24.49 -19.76 -6.25
C PHE A 517 23.78 -19.39 -7.57
N LYS A 518 24.54 -18.99 -8.61
CA LYS A 518 23.98 -18.56 -9.90
C LYS A 518 22.96 -19.54 -10.50
N GLY A 519 23.22 -20.84 -10.40
CA GLY A 519 22.31 -21.88 -10.92
C GLY A 519 20.97 -21.94 -10.18
N GLN A 520 20.98 -21.86 -8.85
CA GLN A 520 19.75 -21.83 -8.05
C GLN A 520 18.99 -20.51 -8.24
N LEU A 521 19.71 -19.39 -8.32
CA LEU A 521 19.13 -18.07 -8.57
C LEU A 521 18.49 -17.95 -9.96
N LEU A 522 18.96 -18.69 -10.97
CA LEU A 522 18.36 -18.76 -12.31
C LEU A 522 17.20 -19.77 -12.44
N ALA A 523 16.87 -20.53 -11.40
CA ALA A 523 15.69 -21.39 -11.42
C ALA A 523 14.42 -20.57 -11.69
N ASP A 524 13.49 -21.11 -12.48
CA ASP A 524 12.29 -20.39 -12.95
C ASP A 524 12.63 -19.06 -13.66
N HIS A 525 13.66 -19.06 -14.51
CA HIS A 525 14.23 -17.87 -15.19
C HIS A 525 14.72 -16.74 -14.25
N GLY A 526 14.73 -17.00 -12.93
CA GLY A 526 15.01 -16.04 -11.86
C GLY A 526 13.79 -15.48 -11.13
N HIS A 527 12.59 -15.98 -11.42
CA HIS A 527 11.33 -15.59 -10.75
C HIS A 527 11.08 -16.32 -9.42
N ASN A 528 12.10 -16.97 -8.87
CA ASN A 528 12.04 -17.68 -7.59
C ASN A 528 12.13 -16.73 -6.36
N PRO A 529 11.58 -17.13 -5.19
CA PRO A 529 11.57 -16.28 -3.99
C PRO A 529 12.96 -15.87 -3.46
N LEU A 530 13.97 -16.74 -3.65
CA LEU A 530 15.34 -16.48 -3.19
C LEU A 530 16.00 -15.36 -3.99
N MET A 531 15.87 -15.38 -5.32
CA MET A 531 16.36 -14.32 -6.21
C MET A 531 15.62 -13.00 -5.95
N LYS A 532 14.31 -13.05 -5.69
CA LYS A 532 13.57 -11.86 -5.25
C LYS A 532 14.15 -11.28 -3.95
N LYS A 533 14.36 -12.08 -2.90
CA LYS A 533 14.94 -11.61 -1.64
C LYS A 533 16.36 -11.06 -1.79
N VAL A 534 17.19 -11.73 -2.61
CA VAL A 534 18.55 -11.28 -2.97
C VAL A 534 18.52 -9.91 -3.67
N PHE A 535 17.57 -9.72 -4.60
CA PHE A 535 17.35 -8.45 -5.27
C PHE A 535 16.82 -7.37 -4.33
N ASP A 536 15.85 -7.68 -3.46
CA ASP A 536 15.27 -6.75 -2.48
C ASP A 536 16.36 -6.19 -1.54
N VAL A 537 17.29 -7.02 -1.07
CA VAL A 537 18.45 -6.58 -0.27
C VAL A 537 19.38 -5.66 -1.08
N LEU A 538 19.62 -5.96 -2.36
CA LEU A 538 20.43 -5.09 -3.23
C LEU A 538 19.73 -3.76 -3.56
N LEU A 539 18.40 -3.75 -3.63
CA LEU A 539 17.58 -2.56 -3.85
C LEU A 539 17.47 -1.69 -2.59
N CYS A 540 17.46 -2.31 -1.39
CA CYS A 540 17.47 -1.63 -0.09
C CYS A 540 18.59 -0.58 0.01
N PHE A 541 19.78 -0.84 -0.55
CA PHE A 541 20.89 0.11 -0.60
C PHE A 541 20.55 1.45 -1.31
N LEU A 542 19.62 1.47 -2.26
CA LEU A 542 19.16 2.69 -2.93
C LEU A 542 18.01 3.37 -2.16
N GLN A 543 17.24 2.60 -1.39
CA GLN A 543 16.10 3.08 -0.62
C GLN A 543 16.51 3.82 0.66
N ILE A 544 17.67 3.48 1.23
CA ILE A 544 18.23 4.09 2.45
C ILE A 544 19.33 5.12 2.13
N ASN A 545 19.54 6.08 3.04
CA ASN A 545 20.59 7.08 2.88
C ASN A 545 21.98 6.47 3.03
N GLN A 546 22.75 6.45 1.92
CA GLN A 546 24.09 5.88 1.85
C GLN A 546 25.18 6.90 1.55
N SER A 547 26.43 6.51 1.82
CA SER A 547 27.60 7.33 1.46
C SER A 547 27.84 7.30 -0.06
N GLU A 548 28.37 8.40 -0.60
CA GLU A 548 28.66 8.50 -2.04
C GLU A 548 29.63 7.41 -2.51
N MET A 549 30.58 7.02 -1.66
CA MET A 549 31.53 5.95 -1.94
C MET A 549 30.82 4.59 -2.00
N ALA A 550 29.97 4.26 -1.02
CA ALA A 550 29.21 3.01 -1.04
C ALA A 550 28.30 2.92 -2.27
N LEU A 551 27.60 4.01 -2.62
CA LEU A 551 26.69 4.03 -3.78
C LEU A 551 27.40 3.74 -5.12
N LYS A 552 28.65 4.19 -5.31
CA LYS A 552 29.43 3.85 -6.52
C LYS A 552 29.63 2.34 -6.67
N TYR A 553 29.92 1.64 -5.56
CA TYR A 553 30.04 0.18 -5.56
C TYR A 553 28.67 -0.50 -5.72
N VAL A 554 27.60 0.01 -5.10
CA VAL A 554 26.23 -0.49 -5.29
C VAL A 554 25.80 -0.40 -6.76
N PHE A 555 26.03 0.74 -7.45
CA PHE A 555 25.74 0.87 -8.87
C PHE A 555 26.61 -0.06 -9.76
N ALA A 556 27.83 -0.40 -9.33
CA ALA A 556 28.66 -1.41 -10.01
C ALA A 556 28.13 -2.83 -9.79
N ALA A 557 27.69 -3.17 -8.56
CA ALA A 557 27.09 -4.45 -8.23
C ALA A 557 25.75 -4.67 -8.96
N LEU A 558 24.89 -3.65 -9.03
CA LEU A 558 23.63 -3.70 -9.79
C LEU A 558 23.88 -3.89 -11.29
N ARG A 559 24.88 -3.22 -11.88
CA ARG A 559 25.30 -3.49 -13.28
C ARG A 559 25.74 -4.96 -13.46
N ASN A 560 26.54 -5.49 -12.53
CA ASN A 560 26.99 -6.88 -12.57
C ASN A 560 25.82 -7.87 -12.42
N LEU A 561 24.83 -7.56 -11.57
CA LEU A 561 23.62 -8.36 -11.39
C LEU A 561 22.79 -8.43 -12.68
N VAL A 562 22.49 -7.28 -13.29
CA VAL A 562 21.75 -7.20 -14.56
C VAL A 562 22.45 -7.98 -15.68
N TYR A 563 23.78 -7.89 -15.76
CA TYR A 563 24.58 -8.62 -16.75
C TYR A 563 24.65 -10.14 -16.48
N LYS A 564 24.72 -10.56 -15.21
CA LYS A 564 24.78 -11.98 -14.82
C LYS A 564 23.43 -12.70 -14.97
N PHE A 565 22.32 -11.98 -14.79
CA PHE A 565 20.95 -12.52 -14.69
C PHE A 565 19.94 -11.79 -15.63
N PRO A 566 20.18 -11.69 -16.95
CA PRO A 566 19.35 -10.90 -17.84
C PRO A 566 17.89 -11.41 -17.94
N SER A 567 17.67 -12.72 -17.88
CA SER A 567 16.31 -13.32 -17.89
C SER A 567 15.44 -12.80 -16.73
N THR A 568 16.02 -12.59 -15.55
CA THR A 568 15.29 -12.11 -14.36
C THR A 568 14.72 -10.70 -14.53
N PHE A 569 15.36 -9.88 -15.37
CA PHE A 569 14.90 -8.52 -15.68
C PHE A 569 14.06 -8.47 -16.96
N PHE A 570 14.36 -9.34 -17.94
CA PHE A 570 13.89 -9.21 -19.32
C PHE A 570 12.99 -10.34 -19.84
N GLU A 571 12.66 -11.32 -19.01
CA GLU A 571 11.77 -12.45 -19.33
C GLU A 571 10.73 -12.61 -18.20
N GLY A 572 9.54 -13.15 -18.48
CA GLY A 572 8.50 -13.36 -17.46
C GLY A 572 8.01 -12.06 -16.79
N ARG A 573 7.86 -12.06 -15.45
CA ARG A 573 7.28 -10.94 -14.67
C ARG A 573 8.13 -9.66 -14.68
N ALA A 574 7.48 -8.50 -14.81
CA ALA A 574 8.17 -7.21 -14.95
C ALA A 574 8.63 -6.58 -13.62
N ASP A 575 8.14 -7.06 -12.47
CA ASP A 575 8.30 -6.48 -11.13
C ASP A 575 9.74 -6.05 -10.80
N THR A 576 10.72 -6.94 -11.03
CA THR A 576 12.14 -6.69 -10.73
C THR A 576 12.72 -5.57 -11.58
N CYS A 577 12.31 -5.48 -12.86
CA CYS A 577 12.71 -4.39 -13.76
C CYS A 577 12.02 -3.07 -13.38
N ALA A 578 10.74 -3.12 -13.02
CA ALA A 578 9.96 -1.97 -12.57
C ALA A 578 10.56 -1.33 -11.31
N ALA A 579 10.79 -2.13 -10.27
CA ALA A 579 11.37 -1.69 -9.01
C ALA A 579 12.78 -1.11 -9.18
N LEU A 580 13.62 -1.73 -10.02
CA LEU A 580 14.94 -1.22 -10.35
C LEU A 580 14.86 0.12 -11.10
N CYS A 581 13.99 0.25 -12.10
CA CYS A 581 13.78 1.51 -12.84
C CYS A 581 13.36 2.64 -11.91
N TYR A 582 12.41 2.39 -11.01
CA TYR A 582 11.88 3.36 -10.05
C TYR A 582 12.97 3.93 -9.13
N GLU A 583 13.74 3.08 -8.44
CA GLU A 583 14.81 3.57 -7.55
C GLU A 583 15.98 4.22 -8.31
N ILE A 584 16.30 3.77 -9.53
CA ILE A 584 17.29 4.46 -10.37
C ILE A 584 16.80 5.86 -10.76
N LEU A 585 15.54 6.02 -11.17
CA LEU A 585 14.98 7.32 -11.57
C LEU A 585 14.94 8.32 -10.41
N LYS A 586 14.63 7.84 -9.21
CA LYS A 586 14.77 8.59 -7.95
C LYS A 586 16.22 9.04 -7.72
N CYS A 587 17.21 8.15 -7.91
CA CYS A 587 18.64 8.53 -7.88
C CYS A 587 19.03 9.55 -8.96
N CYS A 588 18.41 9.49 -10.15
CA CYS A 588 18.61 10.46 -11.23
C CYS A 588 18.15 11.89 -10.88
N ASN A 589 17.36 12.08 -9.80
CA ASN A 589 17.01 13.41 -9.28
C ASN A 589 17.84 13.82 -8.03
N SER A 590 18.90 13.08 -7.68
CA SER A 590 19.73 13.37 -6.51
C SER A 590 20.36 14.77 -6.56
N LYS A 591 20.59 15.36 -5.37
CA LYS A 591 21.30 16.64 -5.22
C LYS A 591 22.77 16.54 -5.65
N LEU A 592 23.37 15.35 -5.58
CA LEU A 592 24.78 15.11 -5.92
C LEU A 592 24.93 14.74 -7.41
N SER A 593 25.84 15.41 -8.12
CA SER A 593 26.09 15.18 -9.56
C SER A 593 26.68 13.81 -9.86
N THR A 594 27.56 13.30 -8.99
CA THR A 594 28.20 11.98 -9.14
C THR A 594 27.18 10.85 -9.07
N ILE A 595 26.28 10.86 -8.07
CA ILE A 595 25.16 9.90 -7.97
C ILE A 595 24.28 9.96 -9.22
N ARG A 596 23.91 11.16 -9.69
CA ARG A 596 23.11 11.31 -10.92
C ARG A 596 23.80 10.73 -12.16
N SER A 597 25.12 10.89 -12.28
CA SER A 597 25.89 10.33 -13.39
C SER A 597 25.95 8.80 -13.35
N GLU A 598 26.21 8.20 -12.19
CA GLU A 598 26.23 6.73 -12.03
C GLU A 598 24.83 6.13 -12.26
N ALA A 599 23.78 6.74 -11.69
CA ALA A 599 22.39 6.31 -11.89
C ALA A 599 21.96 6.41 -13.36
N SER A 600 22.30 7.52 -14.05
CA SER A 600 22.05 7.68 -15.50
C SER A 600 22.78 6.61 -16.32
N THR A 601 24.01 6.27 -15.93
CA THR A 601 24.83 5.26 -16.61
C THR A 601 24.28 3.85 -16.37
N LEU A 602 23.80 3.53 -15.17
CA LEU A 602 23.11 2.27 -14.89
C LEU A 602 21.77 2.16 -15.64
N LEU A 603 21.00 3.26 -15.75
CA LEU A 603 19.75 3.26 -16.53
C LEU A 603 20.01 3.02 -18.02
N TYR A 604 21.01 3.71 -18.59
CA TYR A 604 21.50 3.45 -19.94
C TYR A 604 21.95 2.00 -20.13
N PHE A 605 22.70 1.46 -19.16
CA PHE A 605 23.16 0.07 -19.19
C PHE A 605 21.98 -0.92 -19.18
N LEU A 606 20.93 -0.68 -18.39
CA LEU A 606 19.72 -1.50 -18.35
C LEU A 606 19.02 -1.53 -19.72
N MET A 607 18.84 -0.36 -20.36
CA MET A 607 18.28 -0.26 -21.72
C MET A 607 19.13 -1.00 -22.75
N ARG A 608 20.45 -0.84 -22.69
CA ARG A 608 21.41 -1.49 -23.59
C ARG A 608 21.40 -3.01 -23.44
N ASN A 609 21.32 -3.54 -22.22
CA ASN A 609 21.22 -4.98 -21.97
C ASN A 609 19.86 -5.54 -22.41
N ASN A 610 18.76 -4.81 -22.24
CA ASN A 610 17.45 -5.22 -22.76
C ASN A 610 17.48 -5.30 -24.30
N PHE A 611 18.08 -4.32 -24.97
CA PHE A 611 18.28 -4.32 -26.42
C PHE A 611 19.18 -5.47 -26.90
N GLU A 612 20.26 -5.80 -26.19
CA GLU A 612 21.12 -6.95 -26.52
C GLU A 612 20.37 -8.28 -26.30
N TYR A 613 19.59 -8.41 -25.22
CA TYR A 613 18.78 -9.59 -24.91
C TYR A 613 17.69 -9.88 -25.96
N THR A 614 16.99 -8.85 -26.46
CA THR A 614 15.98 -8.97 -27.54
C THR A 614 16.58 -9.20 -28.94
N ARG A 615 17.87 -9.55 -29.02
CA ARG A 615 18.64 -9.70 -30.28
C ARG A 615 18.68 -8.42 -31.12
N ARG A 616 18.85 -7.27 -30.46
CA ARG A 616 18.97 -5.92 -31.07
C ARG A 616 17.73 -5.49 -31.84
N ARG A 617 16.53 -5.85 -31.35
CA ARG A 617 15.25 -5.49 -31.96
C ARG A 617 14.63 -4.23 -31.35
N SER A 618 14.62 -4.12 -30.02
CA SER A 618 14.11 -2.96 -29.27
C SER A 618 14.37 -3.14 -27.77
N PHE A 619 14.14 -2.11 -26.96
CA PHE A 619 14.15 -2.23 -25.48
C PHE A 619 12.79 -1.90 -24.84
N VAL A 620 11.70 -2.33 -25.49
CA VAL A 620 10.31 -1.99 -25.11
C VAL A 620 10.02 -2.23 -23.62
N ARG A 621 10.53 -3.32 -23.03
CA ARG A 621 10.28 -3.64 -21.62
C ARG A 621 10.86 -2.57 -20.68
N THR A 622 12.14 -2.22 -20.81
CA THR A 622 12.73 -1.13 -20.00
C THR A 622 12.13 0.23 -20.37
N HIS A 623 11.79 0.47 -21.63
CA HIS A 623 11.10 1.69 -22.08
C HIS A 623 9.75 1.89 -21.36
N LEU A 624 8.90 0.85 -21.31
CA LEU A 624 7.61 0.87 -20.62
C LEU A 624 7.76 1.09 -19.12
N GLN A 625 8.63 0.30 -18.46
CA GLN A 625 8.82 0.40 -17.01
C GLN A 625 9.40 1.75 -16.58
N VAL A 626 10.24 2.39 -17.41
CA VAL A 626 10.71 3.76 -17.17
C VAL A 626 9.56 4.78 -17.29
N ILE A 627 8.66 4.65 -18.25
CA ILE A 627 7.50 5.56 -18.38
C ILE A 627 6.56 5.40 -17.17
N ILE A 628 6.23 4.16 -16.78
CA ILE A 628 5.38 3.87 -15.61
C ILE A 628 6.00 4.43 -14.34
N ALA A 629 7.30 4.18 -14.11
CA ALA A 629 8.01 4.66 -12.93
C ALA A 629 8.14 6.20 -12.89
N VAL A 630 8.30 6.87 -14.05
CA VAL A 630 8.23 8.34 -14.12
C VAL A 630 6.85 8.84 -13.69
N SER A 631 5.76 8.26 -14.20
CA SER A 631 4.40 8.65 -13.80
C SER A 631 4.15 8.46 -12.29
N GLN A 632 4.64 7.36 -11.70
CA GLN A 632 4.54 7.09 -10.26
C GLN A 632 5.31 8.12 -9.42
N LEU A 633 6.59 8.34 -9.72
CA LEU A 633 7.46 9.21 -8.92
C LEU A 633 7.00 10.68 -8.88
N ILE A 634 6.22 11.14 -9.85
CA ILE A 634 5.67 12.51 -9.85
C ILE A 634 4.50 12.62 -8.85
N ALA A 635 3.70 11.55 -8.68
CA ALA A 635 2.66 11.50 -7.65
C ALA A 635 3.26 11.52 -6.23
N ASP A 636 4.42 10.90 -6.03
CA ASP A 636 5.14 10.84 -4.75
C ASP A 636 5.85 12.16 -4.34
N VAL A 637 5.48 13.29 -4.95
CA VAL A 637 5.98 14.66 -4.64
C VAL A 637 7.51 14.82 -4.83
N VAL A 638 8.19 13.84 -5.42
CA VAL A 638 9.58 13.96 -5.83
C VAL A 638 9.62 14.89 -7.04
N GLY A 639 10.22 16.08 -6.90
CA GLY A 639 10.26 17.11 -7.94
C GLY A 639 11.12 16.75 -9.17
N ILE A 640 10.69 15.76 -9.96
CA ILE A 640 11.43 15.19 -11.10
C ILE A 640 11.37 16.08 -12.35
N GLY A 641 10.49 17.07 -12.41
CA GLY A 641 10.51 18.10 -13.46
C GLY A 641 11.74 19.04 -13.43
N GLY A 642 12.54 19.00 -12.35
CA GLY A 642 13.65 19.94 -12.13
C GLY A 642 14.86 19.78 -13.08
N THR A 643 15.66 20.84 -13.16
CA THR A 643 16.89 20.90 -13.98
C THR A 643 17.88 19.76 -13.72
N ARG A 644 17.91 19.21 -12.49
CA ARG A 644 18.75 18.06 -12.11
C ARG A 644 18.41 16.79 -12.89
N PHE A 645 17.13 16.51 -13.08
CA PHE A 645 16.68 15.34 -13.81
C PHE A 645 16.85 15.51 -15.33
N GLN A 646 16.61 16.73 -15.85
CA GLN A 646 16.90 17.04 -17.26
C GLN A 646 18.39 16.86 -17.62
N GLN A 647 19.30 17.21 -16.70
CA GLN A 647 20.73 16.89 -16.85
C GLN A 647 20.99 15.38 -16.89
N SER A 648 20.31 14.58 -16.07
CA SER A 648 20.42 13.11 -16.09
C SER A 648 19.92 12.52 -17.43
N LEU A 649 18.80 13.02 -17.97
CA LEU A 649 18.33 12.65 -19.31
C LEU A 649 19.32 13.06 -20.42
N ALA A 650 20.06 14.15 -20.26
CA ALA A 650 21.11 14.55 -21.19
C ALA A 650 22.32 13.60 -21.12
N ILE A 651 22.71 13.13 -19.93
CA ILE A 651 23.76 12.11 -19.75
C ILE A 651 23.38 10.83 -20.49
N ILE A 652 22.15 10.33 -20.32
CA ILE A 652 21.66 9.11 -21.00
C ILE A 652 21.74 9.24 -22.54
N ASN A 653 21.30 10.38 -23.10
CA ASN A 653 21.42 10.65 -24.53
C ASN A 653 22.88 10.70 -24.99
N ASN A 654 23.77 11.31 -24.20
CA ASN A 654 25.20 11.38 -24.53
C ASN A 654 25.86 10.00 -24.51
N CYS A 655 25.50 9.12 -23.57
CA CYS A 655 25.93 7.73 -23.55
C CYS A 655 25.50 6.98 -24.83
N ALA A 656 24.22 7.09 -25.21
CA ALA A 656 23.69 6.42 -26.41
C ALA A 656 24.36 6.90 -27.72
N ASN A 657 24.66 8.20 -27.85
CA ASN A 657 25.33 8.76 -29.03
C ASN A 657 26.84 8.46 -29.11
N SER A 658 27.46 8.08 -27.98
CA SER A 658 28.90 7.83 -27.85
C SER A 658 29.27 6.35 -27.95
N ASP A 659 28.36 5.43 -27.63
CA ASP A 659 28.62 3.99 -27.68
C ASP A 659 28.70 3.46 -29.13
N LYS A 660 29.93 3.17 -29.57
CA LYS A 660 30.25 2.65 -30.90
C LYS A 660 29.55 1.32 -31.23
N ALA A 661 29.15 0.51 -30.24
CA ALA A 661 28.57 -0.81 -30.46
C ALA A 661 27.09 -0.78 -30.88
N VAL A 662 26.36 0.30 -30.53
CA VAL A 662 24.94 0.52 -30.86
C VAL A 662 24.70 1.75 -31.75
N LYS A 663 25.72 2.59 -31.99
CA LYS A 663 25.60 3.78 -32.84
C LYS A 663 25.13 3.52 -34.29
N SER A 664 25.31 2.30 -34.80
CA SER A 664 24.85 1.88 -36.14
C SER A 664 23.47 1.20 -36.16
N THR A 665 22.75 1.17 -35.04
CA THR A 665 21.39 0.60 -34.95
C THR A 665 20.34 1.69 -34.67
N GLY A 666 19.05 1.34 -34.65
CA GLY A 666 17.95 2.24 -34.26
C GLY A 666 17.91 2.61 -32.77
N PHE A 667 18.79 2.04 -31.95
CA PHE A 667 18.77 2.21 -30.49
C PHE A 667 18.95 3.68 -30.02
N PRO A 668 19.87 4.51 -30.58
CA PRO A 668 19.99 5.91 -30.17
C PRO A 668 18.74 6.75 -30.48
N SER A 669 18.01 6.43 -31.56
CA SER A 669 16.70 7.04 -31.86
C SER A 669 15.63 6.63 -30.86
N GLU A 670 15.49 5.34 -30.54
CA GLU A 670 14.56 4.86 -29.51
C GLU A 670 14.84 5.50 -28.14
N VAL A 671 16.10 5.65 -27.73
CA VAL A 671 16.48 6.36 -26.48
C VAL A 671 16.12 7.84 -26.54
N LYS A 672 16.34 8.51 -27.68
CA LYS A 672 15.96 9.92 -27.87
C LYS A 672 14.44 10.09 -27.73
N ASP A 673 13.67 9.22 -28.36
CA ASP A 673 12.20 9.23 -28.32
C ASP A 673 11.67 8.91 -26.92
N LEU A 674 12.29 7.98 -26.18
CA LEU A 674 11.99 7.78 -24.76
C LEU A 674 12.19 9.08 -23.97
N THR A 675 13.35 9.74 -24.11
CA THR A 675 13.58 10.99 -23.36
C THR A 675 12.66 12.14 -23.80
N LYS A 676 12.11 12.10 -25.03
CA LYS A 676 11.04 13.01 -25.47
C LYS A 676 9.72 12.67 -24.76
N ARG A 677 9.30 11.39 -24.75
CA ARG A 677 8.10 10.92 -24.02
C ARG A 677 8.17 11.22 -22.52
N ILE A 678 9.32 10.99 -21.87
CA ILE A 678 9.53 11.35 -20.45
C ILE A 678 9.32 12.85 -20.22
N ARG A 679 9.81 13.73 -21.12
CA ARG A 679 9.56 15.18 -21.02
C ARG A 679 8.09 15.52 -21.18
N THR A 680 7.38 14.87 -22.11
CA THR A 680 5.93 15.05 -22.29
C THR A 680 5.16 14.66 -21.03
N VAL A 681 5.47 13.50 -20.40
CA VAL A 681 4.88 13.11 -19.10
C VAL A 681 5.18 14.16 -18.05
N LEU A 682 6.44 14.57 -17.87
CA LEU A 682 6.80 15.54 -16.84
C LEU A 682 6.12 16.90 -17.01
N MET A 683 5.93 17.38 -18.24
CA MET A 683 5.21 18.62 -18.52
C MET A 683 3.72 18.48 -18.23
N ALA A 684 3.08 17.42 -18.74
CA ALA A 684 1.66 17.19 -18.52
C ALA A 684 1.34 16.92 -17.04
N THR A 685 2.19 16.22 -16.30
CA THR A 685 1.97 16.01 -14.86
C THR A 685 2.30 17.24 -14.01
N ALA A 686 3.16 18.16 -14.49
CA ALA A 686 3.27 19.49 -13.88
C ALA A 686 1.96 20.27 -14.02
N GLN A 687 1.39 20.30 -15.23
CA GLN A 687 0.06 20.89 -15.49
C GLN A 687 -1.04 20.20 -14.66
N MET A 688 -1.04 18.87 -14.54
CA MET A 688 -2.00 18.14 -13.69
C MET A 688 -1.92 18.56 -12.22
N LYS A 689 -0.73 18.93 -11.72
CA LYS A 689 -0.56 19.43 -10.36
C LYS A 689 -1.02 20.88 -10.21
N GLU A 690 -0.76 21.73 -11.22
CA GLU A 690 -1.29 23.10 -11.27
C GLU A 690 -2.83 23.12 -11.35
N HIS A 691 -3.43 22.05 -11.88
CA HIS A 691 -4.88 21.85 -11.99
C HIS A 691 -5.44 20.79 -11.01
N GLU A 692 -4.77 20.49 -9.90
CA GLU A 692 -5.24 19.46 -8.93
C GLU A 692 -6.64 19.76 -8.35
N ASN A 693 -7.03 21.04 -8.30
CA ASN A 693 -8.34 21.50 -7.82
C ASN A 693 -9.43 21.55 -8.92
N ASP A 694 -9.10 21.37 -10.20
CA ASP A 694 -10.04 21.38 -11.34
C ASP A 694 -10.19 19.93 -11.86
N PRO A 695 -11.19 19.16 -11.38
CA PRO A 695 -11.27 17.73 -11.66
C PRO A 695 -11.59 17.45 -13.14
N GLU A 696 -12.31 18.34 -13.82
CA GLU A 696 -12.55 18.22 -15.26
C GLU A 696 -11.27 18.42 -16.08
N MET A 697 -10.47 19.46 -15.79
CA MET A 697 -9.18 19.68 -16.44
C MET A 697 -8.18 18.56 -16.15
N LEU A 698 -8.14 18.05 -14.91
CA LEU A 698 -7.30 16.91 -14.53
C LEU A 698 -7.61 15.66 -15.38
N VAL A 699 -8.90 15.36 -15.59
CA VAL A 699 -9.34 14.23 -16.45
C VAL A 699 -9.02 14.49 -17.92
N ASP A 700 -9.14 15.71 -18.42
CA ASP A 700 -8.76 16.07 -19.79
C ASP A 700 -7.25 15.90 -20.05
N LEU A 701 -6.40 16.34 -19.11
CA LEU A 701 -4.95 16.16 -19.19
C LEU A 701 -4.55 14.68 -19.15
N GLN A 702 -5.19 13.89 -18.28
CA GLN A 702 -4.98 12.43 -18.24
C GLN A 702 -5.41 11.75 -19.53
N TYR A 703 -6.56 12.12 -20.10
CA TYR A 703 -7.00 11.60 -21.39
C TYR A 703 -6.06 12.00 -22.53
N SER A 704 -5.54 13.24 -22.53
CA SER A 704 -4.56 13.72 -23.51
C SER A 704 -3.27 12.90 -23.45
N LEU A 705 -2.76 12.62 -22.24
CA LEU A 705 -1.66 11.68 -22.02
C LEU A 705 -2.00 10.28 -22.50
N ALA A 706 -3.14 9.71 -22.09
CA ALA A 706 -3.61 8.40 -22.52
C ALA A 706 -3.68 8.28 -24.04
N LYS A 707 -4.13 9.34 -24.73
CA LYS A 707 -4.27 9.41 -26.19
C LYS A 707 -2.90 9.48 -26.88
N SER A 708 -1.92 10.15 -26.28
CA SER A 708 -0.52 10.13 -26.77
C SER A 708 0.12 8.73 -26.74
N TYR A 709 -0.48 7.80 -25.97
CA TYR A 709 -0.10 6.39 -25.87
C TYR A 709 -1.06 5.43 -26.59
N ALA A 710 -1.97 5.90 -27.45
CA ALA A 710 -2.92 5.03 -28.15
C ALA A 710 -2.26 3.93 -29.02
N SER A 711 -1.02 4.14 -29.48
CA SER A 711 -0.25 3.10 -30.18
C SER A 711 0.30 2.00 -29.26
N THR A 712 0.32 2.20 -27.94
CA THR A 712 0.96 1.33 -26.95
C THR A 712 -0.06 0.86 -25.90
N PRO A 713 -0.72 -0.30 -26.09
CA PRO A 713 -1.92 -0.66 -25.35
C PRO A 713 -1.75 -0.77 -23.83
N GLU A 714 -0.58 -1.19 -23.33
CA GLU A 714 -0.32 -1.32 -21.88
C GLU A 714 -0.29 0.05 -21.16
N LEU A 715 0.24 1.08 -21.82
CA LEU A 715 0.21 2.44 -21.28
C LEU A 715 -1.20 3.04 -21.40
N ARG A 716 -1.89 2.82 -22.53
CA ARG A 716 -3.29 3.24 -22.72
C ARG A 716 -4.20 2.63 -21.64
N LYS A 717 -4.07 1.32 -21.36
CA LYS A 717 -4.75 0.64 -20.24
C LYS A 717 -4.44 1.29 -18.89
N THR A 718 -3.17 1.49 -18.58
CA THR A 718 -2.73 2.06 -17.28
C THR A 718 -3.36 3.43 -17.02
N TRP A 719 -3.45 4.29 -18.04
CA TRP A 719 -4.10 5.60 -17.91
C TRP A 719 -5.62 5.50 -17.81
N LEU A 720 -6.28 4.63 -18.60
CA LEU A 720 -7.73 4.40 -18.49
C LEU A 720 -8.13 3.82 -17.12
N ASP A 721 -7.34 2.89 -16.56
CA ASP A 721 -7.53 2.37 -15.19
C ASP A 721 -7.37 3.47 -14.13
N SER A 722 -6.45 4.42 -14.35
CA SER A 722 -6.25 5.59 -13.47
C SER A 722 -7.45 6.55 -13.52
N MET A 723 -7.93 6.86 -14.73
CA MET A 723 -9.14 7.66 -14.94
C MET A 723 -10.37 6.99 -14.30
N ALA A 724 -10.54 5.67 -14.47
CA ALA A 724 -11.64 4.92 -13.86
C ALA A 724 -11.66 5.04 -12.33
N LYS A 725 -10.49 4.95 -11.67
CA LYS A 725 -10.36 5.12 -10.21
C LYS A 725 -10.76 6.53 -9.75
N ILE A 726 -10.45 7.56 -10.54
CA ILE A 726 -10.84 8.94 -10.25
C ILE A 726 -12.35 9.13 -10.44
N HIS A 727 -12.92 8.60 -11.51
CA HIS A 727 -14.37 8.62 -11.74
C HIS A 727 -15.13 7.90 -10.61
N VAL A 728 -14.65 6.74 -10.15
CA VAL A 728 -15.22 6.05 -8.96
C VAL A 728 -15.12 6.92 -7.71
N LYS A 729 -13.98 7.58 -7.47
CA LYS A 729 -13.80 8.51 -6.33
C LYS A 729 -14.74 9.72 -6.39
N ASN A 730 -15.05 10.20 -7.60
CA ASN A 730 -15.93 11.34 -7.84
C ASN A 730 -17.43 10.98 -7.88
N GLY A 731 -17.77 9.68 -7.94
CA GLY A 731 -19.15 9.19 -8.11
C GLY A 731 -19.64 9.13 -9.57
N ASP A 732 -18.75 9.37 -10.53
CA ASP A 732 -19.02 9.39 -11.98
C ASP A 732 -18.98 7.97 -12.57
N LEU A 733 -19.89 7.11 -12.09
CA LEU A 733 -19.86 5.65 -12.33
C LEU A 733 -20.08 5.27 -13.80
N SER A 734 -20.85 6.06 -14.58
CA SER A 734 -20.99 5.85 -16.02
C SER A 734 -19.67 6.03 -16.76
N GLU A 735 -18.90 7.05 -16.39
CA GLU A 735 -17.61 7.39 -16.99
C GLU A 735 -16.53 6.35 -16.61
N ALA A 736 -16.57 5.85 -15.37
CA ALA A 736 -15.76 4.71 -14.93
C ALA A 736 -16.07 3.42 -15.71
N ALA A 737 -17.36 3.10 -15.91
CA ALA A 737 -17.78 1.94 -16.69
C ALA A 737 -17.29 2.02 -18.15
N MET A 738 -17.36 3.21 -18.77
CA MET A 738 -16.80 3.41 -20.12
C MET A 738 -15.28 3.24 -20.16
N CYS A 739 -14.54 3.63 -19.11
CA CYS A 739 -13.10 3.37 -19.05
C CYS A 739 -12.80 1.86 -19.06
N TYR A 740 -13.55 1.05 -18.30
CA TYR A 740 -13.39 -0.41 -18.34
C TYR A 740 -13.76 -1.00 -19.71
N VAL A 741 -14.85 -0.54 -20.33
CA VAL A 741 -15.25 -0.97 -21.69
C VAL A 741 -14.17 -0.66 -22.73
N HIS A 742 -13.54 0.52 -22.67
CA HIS A 742 -12.41 0.87 -23.53
C HIS A 742 -11.18 -0.04 -23.28
N VAL A 743 -10.86 -0.35 -22.02
CA VAL A 743 -9.77 -1.29 -21.67
C VAL A 743 -10.06 -2.71 -22.18
N ALA A 744 -11.27 -3.23 -21.97
CA ALA A 744 -11.65 -4.56 -22.42
C ALA A 744 -11.61 -4.68 -23.95
N ALA A 745 -12.08 -3.66 -24.68
CA ALA A 745 -12.02 -3.63 -26.14
C ALA A 745 -10.60 -3.56 -26.69
N LEU A 746 -9.73 -2.77 -26.06
CA LEU A 746 -8.31 -2.66 -26.40
C LEU A 746 -7.59 -4.02 -26.24
N VAL A 747 -7.85 -4.73 -25.14
CA VAL A 747 -7.31 -6.07 -24.90
C VAL A 747 -7.90 -7.10 -25.86
N ALA A 748 -9.21 -7.02 -26.17
CA ALA A 748 -9.86 -7.90 -27.14
C ALA A 748 -9.28 -7.71 -28.56
N GLU A 749 -9.05 -6.48 -29.02
CA GLU A 749 -8.44 -6.21 -30.33
C GLU A 749 -6.98 -6.69 -30.39
N TYR A 750 -6.22 -6.58 -29.29
CA TYR A 750 -4.89 -7.20 -29.18
C TYR A 750 -4.94 -8.73 -29.29
N LEU A 751 -5.83 -9.39 -28.54
CA LEU A 751 -5.99 -10.86 -28.59
C LEU A 751 -6.50 -11.35 -29.96
N LYS A 752 -7.31 -10.55 -30.65
CA LYS A 752 -7.78 -10.79 -32.02
C LYS A 752 -6.63 -10.73 -33.04
N ARG A 753 -5.75 -9.74 -32.94
CA ARG A 753 -4.55 -9.67 -33.79
C ARG A 753 -3.58 -10.82 -33.55
N LYS A 754 -3.50 -11.32 -32.31
CA LYS A 754 -2.77 -12.57 -31.97
C LYS A 754 -3.51 -13.86 -32.37
N ALA A 755 -4.69 -13.78 -32.98
CA ALA A 755 -5.58 -14.90 -33.32
C ALA A 755 -6.01 -15.79 -32.13
N ILE A 756 -5.94 -15.28 -30.89
CA ILE A 756 -6.35 -15.98 -29.67
C ILE A 756 -7.87 -15.83 -29.45
N PHE A 757 -8.41 -14.64 -29.69
CA PHE A 757 -9.82 -14.31 -29.53
C PHE A 757 -10.45 -13.91 -30.88
N LYS A 758 -11.72 -14.23 -31.13
CA LYS A 758 -12.33 -14.00 -32.46
C LYS A 758 -12.86 -12.58 -32.68
N GLN A 759 -13.14 -11.86 -31.60
CA GLN A 759 -13.84 -10.57 -31.63
C GLN A 759 -12.91 -9.45 -31.14
N GLY A 760 -13.18 -8.20 -31.50
CA GLY A 760 -12.31 -7.06 -31.17
C GLY A 760 -13.13 -5.80 -30.88
N CYS A 761 -12.57 -4.61 -31.14
CA CYS A 761 -13.25 -3.32 -30.85
C CYS A 761 -14.68 -3.25 -31.41
N THR A 762 -14.92 -3.84 -32.60
CA THR A 762 -16.23 -3.86 -33.25
C THR A 762 -17.35 -4.50 -32.43
N ALA A 763 -17.03 -5.45 -31.55
CA ALA A 763 -18.04 -6.12 -30.71
C ALA A 763 -18.59 -5.19 -29.60
N PHE A 764 -17.75 -4.28 -29.10
CA PHE A 764 -18.12 -3.30 -28.08
C PHE A 764 -18.82 -2.07 -28.66
N LYS A 765 -18.91 -1.94 -29.99
CA LYS A 765 -19.51 -0.78 -30.68
C LYS A 765 -21.00 -0.60 -30.39
N VAL A 766 -21.69 -1.69 -30.05
CA VAL A 766 -23.10 -1.68 -29.60
C VAL A 766 -23.24 -1.00 -28.23
N ILE A 767 -22.26 -1.21 -27.34
CA ILE A 767 -22.21 -0.59 -26.01
C ILE A 767 -21.83 0.89 -26.13
N THR A 768 -20.79 1.22 -26.93
CA THR A 768 -20.44 2.61 -27.23
C THR A 768 -19.76 2.78 -28.59
N PRO A 769 -20.18 3.75 -29.43
CA PRO A 769 -19.53 4.02 -30.71
C PRO A 769 -18.14 4.65 -30.54
N ASN A 770 -17.81 5.18 -29.35
CA ASN A 770 -16.53 5.83 -29.06
C ASN A 770 -15.34 4.86 -29.09
N ILE A 771 -15.60 3.55 -29.15
CA ILE A 771 -14.58 2.50 -29.16
C ILE A 771 -13.70 2.49 -30.40
N ASP A 772 -14.10 3.19 -31.47
CA ASP A 772 -13.30 3.40 -32.67
C ASP A 772 -11.95 4.09 -32.36
N GLU A 773 -11.82 4.80 -31.21
CA GLU A 773 -10.54 5.35 -30.74
C GLU A 773 -9.47 4.28 -30.46
N GLU A 774 -9.86 3.13 -29.90
CA GLU A 774 -8.90 2.09 -29.50
C GLU A 774 -8.43 1.26 -30.71
N ALA A 775 -9.13 1.33 -31.85
CA ALA A 775 -8.73 0.67 -33.09
C ALA A 775 -7.41 1.23 -33.68
N ALA A 776 -6.99 2.43 -33.26
CA ALA A 776 -5.74 3.08 -33.66
C ALA A 776 -4.46 2.42 -33.09
N MET A 777 -4.59 1.36 -32.28
CA MET A 777 -3.47 0.56 -31.78
C MET A 777 -2.58 0.04 -32.91
N MET A 778 -1.25 0.09 -32.73
CA MET A 778 -0.25 -0.45 -33.65
C MET A 778 0.23 -1.84 -33.19
N GLU A 779 0.63 -2.71 -34.12
CA GLU A 779 1.42 -3.90 -33.78
C GLU A 779 2.90 -3.53 -33.59
N ASP A 780 3.25 -2.99 -32.43
CA ASP A 780 4.66 -2.74 -32.10
C ASP A 780 5.43 -4.06 -31.93
N VAL A 781 6.49 -4.22 -32.73
CA VAL A 781 7.29 -5.45 -32.92
C VAL A 781 8.06 -5.89 -31.66
N GLY A 782 7.91 -5.18 -30.54
CA GLY A 782 8.46 -5.52 -29.22
C GLY A 782 7.45 -6.07 -28.19
N MET A 783 6.13 -6.06 -28.46
CA MET A 783 5.12 -6.63 -27.56
C MET A 783 4.99 -8.16 -27.70
N GLN A 784 6.06 -8.87 -27.30
CA GLN A 784 6.01 -10.33 -27.04
C GLN A 784 5.80 -10.66 -25.54
N ASP A 785 6.07 -9.69 -24.64
CA ASP A 785 6.02 -9.87 -23.18
C ASP A 785 4.68 -9.47 -22.51
N VAL A 786 3.68 -9.03 -23.28
CA VAL A 786 2.44 -8.52 -22.70
C VAL A 786 1.56 -9.68 -22.26
N HIS A 787 1.27 -9.75 -20.96
CA HIS A 787 0.54 -10.84 -20.30
C HIS A 787 -0.98 -10.81 -20.58
N TYR A 788 -1.41 -10.34 -21.75
CA TYR A 788 -2.80 -10.43 -22.18
C TYR A 788 -3.06 -11.85 -22.71
N ASN A 789 -3.80 -12.62 -21.93
CA ASN A 789 -4.36 -13.92 -22.28
C ASN A 789 -5.90 -13.85 -22.24
N GLU A 790 -6.56 -14.97 -22.54
CA GLU A 790 -8.03 -15.05 -22.49
C GLU A 790 -8.57 -14.81 -21.06
N ASP A 791 -7.83 -15.20 -20.02
CA ASP A 791 -8.24 -15.04 -18.62
C ASP A 791 -8.31 -13.57 -18.18
N VAL A 792 -7.31 -12.76 -18.53
CA VAL A 792 -7.31 -11.31 -18.26
C VAL A 792 -8.45 -10.62 -19.01
N LEU A 793 -8.81 -11.05 -20.22
CA LEU A 793 -9.98 -10.50 -20.91
C LEU A 793 -11.29 -10.87 -20.18
N MET A 794 -11.41 -12.10 -19.67
CA MET A 794 -12.58 -12.51 -18.88
C MET A 794 -12.73 -11.67 -17.61
N GLU A 795 -11.65 -11.45 -16.84
CA GLU A 795 -11.67 -10.59 -15.65
C GLU A 795 -12.10 -9.14 -15.98
N LEU A 796 -11.61 -8.60 -17.11
CA LEU A 796 -11.98 -7.26 -17.58
C LEU A 796 -13.46 -7.18 -18.03
N LEU A 797 -14.00 -8.25 -18.63
CA LEU A 797 -15.41 -8.32 -19.03
C LEU A 797 -16.34 -8.38 -17.81
N GLU A 798 -16.00 -9.18 -16.79
CA GLU A 798 -16.74 -9.17 -15.52
C GLU A 798 -16.68 -7.77 -14.87
N GLN A 799 -15.49 -7.13 -14.83
CA GLN A 799 -15.33 -5.76 -14.33
C GLN A 799 -16.17 -4.73 -15.12
N CYS A 800 -16.38 -4.93 -16.43
CA CYS A 800 -17.28 -4.11 -17.25
C CYS A 800 -18.74 -4.29 -16.84
N ALA A 801 -19.21 -5.53 -16.67
CA ALA A 801 -20.57 -5.83 -16.22
C ALA A 801 -20.86 -5.21 -14.84
N ASP A 802 -19.92 -5.39 -13.90
CA ASP A 802 -19.95 -4.82 -12.55
C ASP A 802 -19.96 -3.28 -12.55
N GLY A 803 -19.21 -2.66 -13.47
CA GLY A 803 -19.18 -1.21 -13.67
C GLY A 803 -20.49 -0.67 -14.25
N LEU A 804 -21.05 -1.34 -15.26
CA LEU A 804 -22.33 -0.98 -15.89
C LEU A 804 -23.50 -1.13 -14.90
N TRP A 805 -23.49 -2.17 -14.08
CA TRP A 805 -24.44 -2.37 -12.99
C TRP A 805 -24.41 -1.19 -12.00
N LYS A 806 -23.22 -0.84 -11.50
CA LYS A 806 -23.02 0.30 -10.59
C LYS A 806 -23.39 1.65 -11.23
N ALA A 807 -23.30 1.76 -12.55
CA ALA A 807 -23.71 2.93 -13.32
C ALA A 807 -25.23 3.00 -13.63
N GLU A 808 -26.05 2.07 -13.13
CA GLU A 808 -27.49 1.92 -13.42
C GLU A 808 -27.81 1.71 -14.93
N ARG A 809 -26.82 1.26 -15.71
CA ARG A 809 -26.92 0.95 -17.14
C ARG A 809 -26.99 -0.56 -17.30
N TYR A 810 -28.16 -1.11 -16.99
CA TYR A 810 -28.41 -2.55 -16.95
C TYR A 810 -28.49 -3.19 -18.34
N GLU A 811 -28.94 -2.43 -19.34
CA GLU A 811 -29.21 -2.90 -20.69
C GLU A 811 -27.96 -3.44 -21.42
N PRO A 812 -26.80 -2.73 -21.44
CA PRO A 812 -25.61 -3.19 -22.17
C PRO A 812 -24.85 -4.33 -21.47
N ILE A 813 -25.24 -4.74 -20.24
CA ILE A 813 -24.65 -5.88 -19.54
C ILE A 813 -24.84 -7.17 -20.37
N SER A 814 -25.96 -7.29 -21.08
CA SER A 814 -26.23 -8.38 -22.01
C SER A 814 -25.21 -8.45 -23.15
N ASP A 815 -24.77 -7.30 -23.68
CA ASP A 815 -23.81 -7.25 -24.78
C ASP A 815 -22.38 -7.55 -24.32
N VAL A 816 -22.00 -7.17 -23.10
CA VAL A 816 -20.74 -7.61 -22.46
C VAL A 816 -20.75 -9.13 -22.29
N TYR A 817 -21.81 -9.69 -21.72
CA TYR A 817 -21.86 -11.11 -21.38
C TYR A 817 -21.98 -12.05 -22.60
N LYS A 818 -22.53 -11.59 -23.74
CA LYS A 818 -22.44 -12.33 -25.02
C LYS A 818 -21.00 -12.64 -25.45
N LEU A 819 -20.01 -11.88 -24.96
CA LEU A 819 -18.58 -12.10 -25.29
C LEU A 819 -17.94 -13.21 -24.44
N ILE A 820 -18.44 -13.42 -23.21
CA ILE A 820 -17.82 -14.35 -22.23
C ILE A 820 -18.52 -15.73 -22.18
N ILE A 821 -19.84 -15.79 -22.42
CA ILE A 821 -20.62 -17.05 -22.42
C ILE A 821 -19.95 -18.16 -23.26
N PRO A 822 -19.56 -17.94 -24.54
CA PRO A 822 -18.96 -18.99 -25.36
C PRO A 822 -17.61 -19.51 -24.83
N VAL A 823 -16.91 -18.71 -24.02
CA VAL A 823 -15.65 -19.10 -23.40
C VAL A 823 -15.91 -20.00 -22.20
N TYR A 824 -16.84 -19.62 -21.31
CA TYR A 824 -17.23 -20.45 -20.17
C TYR A 824 -17.90 -21.77 -20.59
N GLU A 825 -18.72 -21.77 -21.65
CA GLU A 825 -19.29 -22.99 -22.24
C GLU A 825 -18.20 -23.95 -22.74
N LYS A 826 -17.23 -23.44 -23.52
CA LYS A 826 -16.09 -24.21 -24.03
C LYS A 826 -15.22 -24.78 -22.89
N ARG A 827 -15.05 -24.04 -21.80
CA ARG A 827 -14.28 -24.43 -20.60
C ARG A 827 -15.07 -25.29 -19.60
N ARG A 828 -16.39 -25.39 -19.75
CA ARG A 828 -17.33 -26.06 -18.82
C ARG A 828 -17.36 -25.42 -17.41
N GLU A 829 -17.18 -24.10 -17.34
CA GLU A 829 -17.22 -23.34 -16.08
C GLU A 829 -18.67 -23.02 -15.67
N PHE A 830 -19.45 -24.06 -15.38
CA PHE A 830 -20.91 -23.96 -15.15
C PHE A 830 -21.31 -23.06 -13.97
N GLU A 831 -20.48 -22.97 -12.93
CA GLU A 831 -20.73 -22.08 -11.78
C GLU A 831 -20.71 -20.60 -12.20
N LYS A 832 -19.75 -20.20 -13.05
CA LYS A 832 -19.68 -18.83 -13.57
C LYS A 832 -20.81 -18.54 -14.55
N LEU A 833 -21.19 -19.51 -15.38
CA LEU A 833 -22.39 -19.38 -16.23
C LEU A 833 -23.65 -19.15 -15.38
N ALA A 834 -23.84 -19.90 -14.29
CA ALA A 834 -24.98 -19.73 -13.40
C ALA A 834 -25.00 -18.32 -12.77
N HIS A 835 -23.86 -17.84 -12.26
CA HIS A 835 -23.74 -16.50 -11.70
C HIS A 835 -24.04 -15.40 -12.74
N LEU A 836 -23.47 -15.52 -13.94
CA LEU A 836 -23.70 -14.60 -15.06
C LEU A 836 -25.18 -14.53 -15.45
N TYR A 837 -25.86 -15.67 -15.57
CA TYR A 837 -27.29 -15.71 -15.89
C TYR A 837 -28.15 -15.17 -14.75
N GLU A 838 -27.74 -15.34 -13.49
CA GLU A 838 -28.38 -14.68 -12.35
C GLU A 838 -28.25 -13.15 -12.45
N THR A 839 -27.06 -12.62 -12.72
CA THR A 839 -26.83 -11.18 -12.92
C THR A 839 -27.65 -10.63 -14.09
N LEU A 840 -27.76 -11.36 -15.21
CA LEU A 840 -28.65 -10.99 -16.32
C LEU A 840 -30.13 -10.98 -15.91
N HIS A 841 -30.60 -11.99 -15.18
CA HIS A 841 -31.97 -12.02 -14.67
C HIS A 841 -32.26 -10.82 -13.75
N GLN A 842 -31.34 -10.52 -12.83
CA GLN A 842 -31.46 -9.37 -11.94
C GLN A 842 -31.43 -8.04 -12.72
N ALA A 843 -30.63 -7.93 -13.79
CA ALA A 843 -30.56 -6.75 -14.65
C ALA A 843 -31.88 -6.51 -15.39
N TYR A 844 -32.44 -7.52 -16.06
CA TYR A 844 -33.75 -7.40 -16.72
C TYR A 844 -34.90 -7.14 -15.74
N LYS A 845 -34.85 -7.73 -14.54
CA LYS A 845 -35.80 -7.41 -13.45
C LYS A 845 -35.70 -5.93 -13.05
N LYS A 846 -34.49 -5.40 -12.90
CA LYS A 846 -34.26 -3.97 -12.59
C LYS A 846 -34.70 -3.05 -13.73
N ILE A 847 -34.49 -3.43 -14.99
CA ILE A 847 -35.00 -2.70 -16.16
C ILE A 847 -36.53 -2.56 -16.10
N ALA A 848 -37.24 -3.65 -15.86
CA ALA A 848 -38.70 -3.62 -15.72
C ALA A 848 -39.17 -2.73 -14.55
N GLU A 849 -38.48 -2.81 -13.39
CA GLU A 849 -38.76 -1.99 -12.20
C GLU A 849 -38.55 -0.48 -12.46
N VAL A 850 -37.46 -0.10 -13.13
CA VAL A 850 -37.16 1.34 -13.39
C VAL A 850 -37.98 1.92 -14.53
N ILE A 851 -38.40 1.12 -15.52
CA ILE A 851 -39.34 1.54 -16.55
C ILE A 851 -40.72 1.82 -15.93
N LEU A 852 -41.20 0.95 -15.03
CA LEU A 852 -42.49 1.15 -14.37
C LEU A 852 -42.48 2.34 -13.40
N THR A 853 -41.38 2.52 -12.65
CA THR A 853 -41.31 3.56 -11.61
C THR A 853 -40.83 4.92 -12.11
N GLY A 854 -40.16 4.99 -13.26
CA GLY A 854 -39.59 6.24 -13.80
C GLY A 854 -38.44 6.84 -12.96
N LYS A 855 -37.94 6.14 -11.93
CA LYS A 855 -37.02 6.70 -10.92
C LYS A 855 -35.54 6.70 -11.30
N ARG A 856 -35.15 6.16 -12.46
CA ARG A 856 -33.74 6.09 -12.88
C ARG A 856 -33.30 7.41 -13.52
N LEU A 857 -32.28 8.04 -12.95
CA LEU A 857 -31.83 9.39 -13.29
C LEU A 857 -30.37 9.37 -13.79
N LEU A 858 -30.18 9.15 -15.09
CA LEU A 858 -28.86 8.94 -15.70
C LEU A 858 -28.00 10.22 -15.88
N GLY A 859 -28.57 11.39 -15.58
CA GLY A 859 -27.89 12.70 -15.55
C GLY A 859 -28.60 13.81 -16.32
N THR A 860 -28.26 15.06 -15.99
CA THR A 860 -28.66 16.28 -16.71
C THR A 860 -27.51 16.81 -17.56
N TYR A 861 -27.80 17.62 -18.57
CA TYR A 861 -26.80 18.12 -19.52
C TYR A 861 -26.80 19.65 -19.58
N PHE A 862 -25.60 20.23 -19.69
CA PHE A 862 -25.39 21.68 -19.76
C PHE A 862 -24.36 22.03 -20.82
N ARG A 863 -24.64 23.05 -21.65
CA ARG A 863 -23.61 23.73 -22.43
C ARG A 863 -22.85 24.67 -21.50
N VAL A 864 -21.54 24.56 -21.49
CA VAL A 864 -20.62 25.46 -20.78
C VAL A 864 -19.65 26.05 -21.79
N ALA A 865 -19.53 27.37 -21.83
CA ALA A 865 -18.57 28.08 -22.69
C ALA A 865 -17.73 29.06 -21.86
N PHE A 866 -16.43 29.14 -22.18
CA PHE A 866 -15.46 29.96 -21.46
C PHE A 866 -14.98 31.13 -22.35
N PHE A 867 -14.88 32.32 -21.78
CA PHE A 867 -14.35 33.50 -22.48
C PHE A 867 -13.43 34.31 -21.56
N GLY A 868 -12.29 34.78 -22.08
CA GLY A 868 -11.27 35.52 -21.35
C GLY A 868 -9.87 34.96 -21.58
N GLN A 869 -9.28 35.29 -22.74
CA GLN A 869 -7.95 34.86 -23.19
C GLN A 869 -6.84 34.97 -22.12
N GLY A 870 -6.87 36.00 -21.27
CA GLY A 870 -5.89 36.23 -20.21
C GLY A 870 -6.03 35.35 -18.95
N PHE A 871 -7.08 34.54 -18.85
CA PHE A 871 -7.35 33.63 -17.73
C PHE A 871 -7.49 32.17 -18.19
N PHE A 872 -8.20 31.95 -19.29
CA PHE A 872 -8.51 30.62 -19.80
C PHE A 872 -7.50 30.09 -20.83
N GLU A 873 -6.61 30.95 -21.34
CA GLU A 873 -5.55 30.59 -22.30
C GLU A 873 -6.06 29.75 -23.48
N ASP A 874 -5.72 28.46 -23.54
CA ASP A 874 -6.16 27.53 -24.57
C ASP A 874 -7.68 27.27 -24.54
N GLU A 875 -8.37 27.48 -23.41
CA GLU A 875 -9.81 27.22 -23.24
C GLU A 875 -10.70 28.39 -23.69
N ASP A 876 -10.13 29.54 -24.07
CA ASP A 876 -10.89 30.70 -24.54
C ASP A 876 -11.71 30.38 -25.81
N GLY A 877 -13.00 30.74 -25.78
CA GLY A 877 -13.94 30.50 -26.88
C GLY A 877 -14.34 29.03 -27.09
N LYS A 878 -13.89 28.09 -26.26
CA LYS A 878 -14.31 26.68 -26.36
C LYS A 878 -15.67 26.46 -25.69
N GLU A 879 -16.48 25.62 -26.34
CA GLU A 879 -17.77 25.15 -25.81
C GLU A 879 -17.74 23.65 -25.53
N TYR A 880 -18.32 23.25 -24.39
CA TYR A 880 -18.40 21.87 -23.93
C TYR A 880 -19.84 21.53 -23.56
N ILE A 881 -20.24 20.29 -23.77
CA ILE A 881 -21.38 19.70 -23.06
C ILE A 881 -20.86 19.01 -21.81
N TYR A 882 -21.39 19.38 -20.65
CA TYR A 882 -21.17 18.75 -19.35
C TYR A 882 -22.34 17.80 -19.06
N LYS A 883 -22.04 16.60 -18.56
CA LYS A 883 -23.03 15.65 -18.01
C LYS A 883 -22.95 15.67 -16.48
N GLU A 884 -23.96 16.23 -15.82
CA GLU A 884 -24.05 16.29 -14.36
C GLU A 884 -24.88 15.11 -13.77
N PRO A 885 -24.67 14.75 -12.50
CA PRO A 885 -25.35 13.60 -11.90
C PRO A 885 -26.85 13.85 -11.65
N LYS A 886 -27.67 12.81 -11.85
CA LYS A 886 -29.09 12.77 -11.49
C LYS A 886 -29.93 13.93 -12.07
N LEU A 887 -30.22 14.94 -11.23
CA LEU A 887 -31.08 16.10 -11.51
C LEU A 887 -30.41 17.40 -11.03
N THR A 888 -29.08 17.50 -11.15
CA THR A 888 -28.34 18.74 -10.88
C THR A 888 -28.98 19.91 -11.62
N GLN A 889 -29.22 21.00 -10.89
CA GLN A 889 -29.90 22.19 -11.38
C GLN A 889 -28.92 23.19 -12.00
N LEU A 890 -29.42 24.09 -12.87
CA LEU A 890 -28.61 25.14 -13.49
C LEU A 890 -27.88 26.02 -12.45
N SER A 891 -28.54 26.30 -11.32
CA SER A 891 -27.99 27.04 -10.19
C SER A 891 -26.79 26.33 -9.55
N GLU A 892 -26.88 25.02 -9.35
CA GLU A 892 -25.87 24.19 -8.70
C GLU A 892 -24.59 24.11 -9.54
N ILE A 893 -24.69 23.77 -10.83
CA ILE A 893 -23.52 23.78 -11.74
C ILE A 893 -22.94 25.20 -11.90
N SER A 894 -23.79 26.23 -12.01
CA SER A 894 -23.33 27.62 -12.14
C SER A 894 -22.55 28.07 -10.90
N GLN A 895 -23.02 27.75 -9.69
CA GLN A 895 -22.32 28.04 -8.44
C GLN A 895 -21.05 27.19 -8.28
N ARG A 896 -21.07 25.91 -8.70
CA ARG A 896 -19.89 25.02 -8.69
C ARG A 896 -18.77 25.57 -9.55
N LEU A 897 -19.07 25.97 -10.79
CA LEU A 897 -18.09 26.56 -11.72
C LEU A 897 -17.66 27.97 -11.29
N LEU A 898 -18.59 28.83 -10.88
CA LEU A 898 -18.27 30.16 -10.36
C LEU A 898 -17.29 30.08 -9.19
N LYS A 899 -17.56 29.19 -8.22
CA LYS A 899 -16.68 28.98 -7.07
C LYS A 899 -15.32 28.45 -7.49
N LEU A 900 -15.28 27.39 -8.29
CA LEU A 900 -14.04 26.77 -8.78
C LEU A 900 -13.10 27.80 -9.43
N TYR A 901 -13.62 28.63 -10.34
CA TYR A 901 -12.81 29.63 -11.02
C TYR A 901 -12.57 30.89 -10.19
N SER A 902 -13.45 31.24 -9.23
CA SER A 902 -13.19 32.31 -8.25
C SER A 902 -12.05 31.95 -7.31
N ASP A 903 -11.99 30.70 -6.85
CA ASP A 903 -10.90 30.18 -6.02
C ASP A 903 -9.55 30.14 -6.80
N LYS A 904 -9.61 30.05 -8.14
CA LYS A 904 -8.43 30.05 -9.04
C LYS A 904 -7.95 31.45 -9.46
N PHE A 905 -8.87 32.36 -9.79
CA PHE A 905 -8.56 33.66 -10.43
C PHE A 905 -8.87 34.88 -9.54
N GLY A 906 -9.48 34.69 -8.38
CA GLY A 906 -10.00 35.75 -7.52
C GLY A 906 -11.49 36.03 -7.80
N PRO A 907 -12.34 36.19 -6.76
CA PRO A 907 -13.79 36.32 -6.92
C PRO A 907 -14.19 37.60 -7.66
N GLU A 908 -13.41 38.68 -7.57
CA GLU A 908 -13.65 39.90 -8.33
C GLU A 908 -13.44 39.75 -9.84
N ASN A 909 -12.70 38.72 -10.30
CA ASN A 909 -12.29 38.57 -11.69
C ASN A 909 -13.20 37.64 -12.51
N VAL A 910 -14.12 36.90 -11.88
CA VAL A 910 -14.98 35.91 -12.56
C VAL A 910 -16.42 36.39 -12.65
N ARG A 911 -17.07 36.20 -13.81
CA ARG A 911 -18.46 36.60 -14.07
C ARG A 911 -19.25 35.50 -14.78
N MET A 912 -20.50 35.28 -14.37
CA MET A 912 -21.41 34.39 -15.07
C MET A 912 -22.15 35.15 -16.18
N ILE A 913 -22.25 34.55 -17.37
CA ILE A 913 -23.15 35.00 -18.43
C ILE A 913 -24.46 34.24 -18.29
N HIS A 914 -25.51 34.95 -17.85
CA HIS A 914 -26.89 34.44 -17.73
C HIS A 914 -27.70 34.58 -19.04
N ASP A 915 -27.07 35.03 -20.11
CA ASP A 915 -27.65 35.01 -21.45
C ASP A 915 -27.29 33.70 -22.15
N ASP A 916 -28.28 32.94 -22.62
CA ASP A 916 -28.04 31.76 -23.46
C ASP A 916 -27.61 32.11 -24.90
N GLY A 917 -27.67 33.40 -25.25
CA GLY A 917 -27.34 33.93 -26.57
C GLY A 917 -25.92 33.66 -27.02
N LYS A 918 -25.70 33.69 -28.34
CA LYS A 918 -24.35 33.62 -28.90
C LYS A 918 -23.58 34.87 -28.52
N VAL A 919 -22.64 34.73 -27.60
CA VAL A 919 -21.80 35.82 -27.11
C VAL A 919 -20.80 36.23 -28.18
N ASN A 920 -20.65 37.53 -28.41
CA ASN A 920 -19.63 38.09 -29.27
C ASN A 920 -18.43 38.51 -28.41
N PRO A 921 -17.22 37.91 -28.57
CA PRO A 921 -16.08 38.21 -27.72
C PRO A 921 -15.64 39.67 -27.70
N LYS A 922 -16.01 40.47 -28.71
CA LYS A 922 -15.70 41.91 -28.78
C LYS A 922 -16.51 42.77 -27.80
N ASP A 923 -17.63 42.25 -27.30
CA ASP A 923 -18.54 42.98 -26.41
C ASP A 923 -18.29 42.64 -24.92
N LEU A 924 -17.28 41.80 -24.65
CA LEU A 924 -16.82 41.42 -23.32
C LEU A 924 -15.62 42.28 -22.87
N ASP A 925 -15.53 42.58 -21.57
CA ASP A 925 -14.37 43.27 -20.99
C ASP A 925 -13.25 42.27 -20.72
N ALA A 926 -12.12 42.42 -21.43
CA ALA A 926 -10.94 41.56 -21.33
C ALA A 926 -10.34 41.46 -19.91
N LYS A 927 -10.75 42.33 -18.96
CA LYS A 927 -10.37 42.24 -17.55
C LYS A 927 -11.01 41.06 -16.80
N TYR A 928 -12.11 40.49 -17.29
CA TYR A 928 -12.87 39.45 -16.59
C TYR A 928 -12.82 38.09 -17.30
N ALA A 929 -12.83 37.01 -16.50
CA ALA A 929 -13.09 35.65 -16.92
C ALA A 929 -14.60 35.40 -16.92
N TYR A 930 -15.18 35.11 -18.08
CA TYR A 930 -16.61 34.86 -18.24
C TYR A 930 -16.91 33.37 -18.45
N ILE A 931 -17.99 32.91 -17.81
CA ILE A 931 -18.50 31.54 -17.95
C ILE A 931 -19.97 31.61 -18.31
N GLN A 932 -20.33 31.06 -19.47
CA GLN A 932 -21.71 30.91 -19.91
C GLN A 932 -22.18 29.49 -19.61
N VAL A 933 -23.33 29.34 -18.95
CA VAL A 933 -23.91 28.01 -18.64
C VAL A 933 -25.38 27.99 -19.05
N THR A 934 -25.73 27.06 -19.93
CA THR A 934 -27.07 26.91 -20.52
C THR A 934 -27.53 25.47 -20.33
N TYR A 935 -28.76 25.26 -19.84
CA TYR A 935 -29.35 23.92 -19.75
C TYR A 935 -29.68 23.38 -21.15
N VAL A 936 -29.35 22.11 -21.42
CA VAL A 936 -29.63 21.46 -22.70
C VAL A 936 -30.26 20.08 -22.49
N THR A 937 -31.15 19.67 -23.39
CA THR A 937 -31.73 18.31 -23.40
C THR A 937 -31.18 17.48 -24.57
N PRO A 938 -31.17 16.14 -24.50
CA PRO A 938 -30.82 15.31 -25.64
C PRO A 938 -31.75 15.59 -26.83
N TYR A 939 -31.17 15.77 -28.03
CA TYR A 939 -31.92 16.00 -29.26
C TYR A 939 -31.92 14.75 -30.14
N LEU A 940 -33.13 14.30 -30.48
CA LEU A 940 -33.40 13.21 -31.42
C LEU A 940 -34.23 13.78 -32.56
N ASP A 941 -33.94 13.38 -33.80
CA ASP A 941 -34.83 13.67 -34.92
C ASP A 941 -36.02 12.71 -34.96
N GLU A 942 -36.97 12.93 -35.87
CA GLU A 942 -38.19 12.13 -35.97
C GLU A 942 -37.90 10.64 -36.22
N LYS A 943 -36.82 10.32 -36.94
CA LYS A 943 -36.43 8.94 -37.20
C LYS A 943 -35.77 8.31 -35.97
N GLU A 944 -34.80 8.99 -35.36
CA GLU A 944 -34.21 8.52 -34.09
C GLU A 944 -35.24 8.37 -32.98
N SER A 945 -36.30 9.19 -32.97
CA SER A 945 -37.40 9.12 -32.00
C SER A 945 -38.34 7.93 -32.23
N GLN A 946 -38.42 7.40 -33.45
CA GLN A 946 -39.12 6.15 -33.77
C GLN A 946 -38.28 4.91 -33.43
N ASP A 947 -36.97 4.99 -33.67
CA ASP A 947 -36.01 3.91 -33.39
C ASP A 947 -35.73 3.76 -31.87
N ARG A 948 -35.58 4.88 -31.14
CA ARG A 948 -35.27 4.91 -29.69
C ARG A 948 -36.56 5.07 -28.87
N LYS A 949 -37.13 3.95 -28.43
CA LYS A 949 -38.46 3.90 -27.79
C LYS A 949 -38.37 4.14 -26.29
N THR A 950 -37.37 3.57 -25.63
CA THR A 950 -37.19 3.61 -24.17
C THR A 950 -36.42 4.85 -23.71
N ASP A 951 -36.63 5.26 -22.46
CA ASP A 951 -35.89 6.39 -21.87
C ASP A 951 -34.38 6.12 -21.75
N PHE A 952 -33.98 4.85 -21.67
CA PHE A 952 -32.58 4.44 -21.74
C PHE A 952 -31.96 4.74 -23.10
N GLU A 953 -32.61 4.31 -24.19
CA GLU A 953 -32.15 4.55 -25.57
C GLU A 953 -32.09 6.04 -25.89
N LYS A 954 -33.00 6.84 -25.34
CA LYS A 954 -32.99 8.31 -25.43
C LYS A 954 -31.90 8.97 -24.56
N SER A 955 -31.25 8.22 -23.66
CA SER A 955 -30.25 8.69 -22.67
C SER A 955 -28.91 7.95 -22.75
N HIS A 956 -28.68 7.18 -23.83
CA HIS A 956 -27.48 6.37 -24.04
C HIS A 956 -27.03 6.45 -25.50
N ASN A 957 -25.72 6.56 -25.72
CA ASN A 957 -25.13 6.82 -27.03
C ASN A 957 -25.78 8.02 -27.73
N ILE A 958 -25.89 9.13 -26.99
CA ILE A 958 -26.42 10.42 -27.47
C ILE A 958 -25.28 11.39 -27.79
N ARG A 959 -25.44 12.17 -28.86
CA ARG A 959 -24.40 13.08 -29.38
C ARG A 959 -24.92 14.49 -29.71
N ARG A 960 -26.24 14.64 -29.83
CA ARG A 960 -26.90 15.91 -30.13
C ARG A 960 -27.66 16.39 -28.91
N PHE A 961 -27.60 17.69 -28.66
CA PHE A 961 -28.25 18.36 -27.54
C PHE A 961 -28.95 19.62 -28.05
N VAL A 962 -30.07 20.01 -27.45
CA VAL A 962 -30.86 21.17 -27.85
C VAL A 962 -31.14 22.09 -26.67
N PHE A 963 -31.14 23.39 -26.94
CA PHE A 963 -31.79 24.40 -26.11
C PHE A 963 -32.58 25.36 -26.98
N GLU A 964 -33.55 26.05 -26.37
CA GLU A 964 -34.45 26.97 -27.06
C GLU A 964 -34.35 28.36 -26.43
N MET A 965 -34.28 29.38 -27.28
CA MET A 965 -34.18 30.77 -26.87
C MET A 965 -35.35 31.60 -27.42
N PRO A 966 -36.07 32.36 -26.58
CA PRO A 966 -37.04 33.34 -27.04
C PRO A 966 -36.32 34.58 -27.60
N PHE A 967 -36.79 35.06 -28.76
CA PHE A 967 -36.40 36.36 -29.32
C PHE A 967 -37.57 36.99 -30.07
N THR A 968 -37.55 38.31 -30.32
CA THR A 968 -38.56 38.99 -31.14
C THR A 968 -37.98 39.44 -32.47
N VAL A 969 -38.84 39.68 -33.46
CA VAL A 969 -38.45 40.29 -34.75
C VAL A 969 -37.75 41.65 -34.57
N SER A 970 -38.03 42.34 -33.46
CA SER A 970 -37.41 43.60 -33.03
C SER A 970 -36.11 43.45 -32.20
N GLY A 971 -35.60 42.23 -32.01
CA GLY A 971 -34.34 41.95 -31.32
C GLY A 971 -34.40 41.94 -29.78
N LYS A 972 -35.58 41.99 -29.17
CA LYS A 972 -35.78 41.78 -27.72
C LYS A 972 -35.87 40.28 -27.43
N LYS A 973 -35.77 39.87 -26.16
CA LYS A 973 -35.93 38.45 -25.79
C LYS A 973 -37.40 38.01 -25.74
N GLN A 974 -38.23 38.81 -25.06
CA GLN A 974 -39.65 38.53 -24.87
C GLN A 974 -40.52 39.64 -25.48
N GLY A 975 -41.67 39.26 -26.02
CA GLY A 975 -42.67 40.17 -26.59
C GLY A 975 -44.08 39.57 -26.56
N GLY A 976 -45.03 40.22 -27.24
CA GLY A 976 -46.36 39.65 -27.47
C GLY A 976 -46.30 38.40 -28.34
N VAL A 977 -47.32 37.54 -28.24
CA VAL A 977 -47.40 36.25 -28.96
C VAL A 977 -47.25 36.41 -30.47
N GLU A 978 -47.67 37.55 -31.01
CA GLU A 978 -47.59 37.92 -32.42
C GLU A 978 -46.18 38.33 -32.90
N GLN A 979 -45.27 38.62 -31.98
CA GLN A 979 -43.87 39.00 -32.23
C GLN A 979 -42.85 37.97 -31.72
N GLN A 980 -43.29 36.99 -30.92
CA GLN A 980 -42.42 36.05 -30.22
C GLN A 980 -41.93 34.94 -31.16
N CYS A 981 -40.66 35.01 -31.55
CA CYS A 981 -39.93 33.96 -32.25
C CYS A 981 -39.20 33.05 -31.23
N LYS A 982 -38.77 31.86 -31.70
CA LYS A 982 -38.00 30.91 -30.90
C LYS A 982 -36.83 30.36 -31.71
N ARG A 983 -35.60 30.49 -31.21
CA ARG A 983 -34.39 29.91 -31.81
C ARG A 983 -34.07 28.59 -31.12
N ARG A 984 -34.18 27.49 -31.86
CA ARG A 984 -33.79 26.14 -31.43
C ARG A 984 -32.33 25.90 -31.86
N THR A 985 -31.42 25.79 -30.90
CA THR A 985 -29.99 25.56 -31.16
C THR A 985 -29.63 24.12 -30.86
N ILE A 986 -29.16 23.38 -31.87
CA ILE A 986 -28.73 21.99 -31.79
C ILE A 986 -27.20 21.95 -31.77
N LEU A 987 -26.63 21.39 -30.72
CA LEU A 987 -25.20 21.23 -30.46
C LEU A 987 -24.82 19.77 -30.69
N THR A 988 -23.76 19.51 -31.44
CA THR A 988 -23.24 18.15 -31.69
C THR A 988 -21.85 18.01 -31.10
N THR A 989 -21.64 17.05 -30.20
CA THR A 989 -20.34 16.78 -29.55
C THR A 989 -19.40 15.97 -30.44
N THR A 990 -18.10 15.98 -30.14
CA THR A 990 -17.12 15.11 -30.84
C THR A 990 -17.42 13.63 -30.63
N HIS A 991 -17.71 13.21 -29.40
CA HIS A 991 -18.01 11.84 -28.97
C HIS A 991 -19.42 11.74 -28.35
N SER A 992 -19.97 10.53 -28.26
CA SER A 992 -21.29 10.28 -27.66
C SER A 992 -21.21 10.09 -26.14
N PHE A 993 -22.25 10.46 -25.39
CA PHE A 993 -22.39 10.13 -23.97
C PHE A 993 -23.10 8.78 -23.75
N PRO A 994 -22.71 8.00 -22.72
CA PRO A 994 -21.58 8.20 -21.81
C PRO A 994 -20.22 7.97 -22.50
N TYR A 995 -19.17 8.53 -21.92
CA TYR A 995 -17.80 8.48 -22.45
C TYR A 995 -16.78 8.35 -21.31
N VAL A 996 -15.49 8.19 -21.61
CA VAL A 996 -14.41 8.20 -20.60
C VAL A 996 -14.19 9.57 -19.94
N LYS A 997 -14.94 10.61 -20.36
CA LYS A 997 -14.92 11.97 -19.80
C LYS A 997 -16.34 12.51 -19.62
N LYS A 998 -16.53 13.29 -18.54
CA LYS A 998 -17.79 13.93 -18.13
C LYS A 998 -18.15 15.17 -18.95
N ARG A 999 -17.15 15.85 -19.52
CA ARG A 999 -17.34 16.94 -20.49
C ARG A 999 -16.78 16.56 -21.87
N ILE A 1000 -17.48 16.94 -22.92
CA ILE A 1000 -17.11 16.65 -24.32
C ILE A 1000 -17.25 17.93 -25.15
N PRO A 1001 -16.24 18.32 -25.95
CA PRO A 1001 -16.30 19.56 -26.73
C PRO A 1001 -17.38 19.50 -27.81
N VAL A 1002 -18.02 20.65 -28.04
CA VAL A 1002 -18.96 20.86 -29.15
C VAL A 1002 -18.16 20.97 -30.44
N MET A 1003 -18.50 20.12 -31.41
CA MET A 1003 -17.86 20.05 -32.73
C MET A 1003 -18.61 20.88 -33.78
N TYR A 1004 -19.94 20.94 -33.67
CA TYR A 1004 -20.81 21.60 -34.63
C TYR A 1004 -22.06 22.15 -33.94
N GLN A 1005 -22.55 23.29 -34.41
CA GLN A 1005 -23.79 23.91 -33.94
C GLN A 1005 -24.68 24.27 -35.14
N GLN A 1006 -26.00 24.07 -34.98
CA GLN A 1006 -27.03 24.40 -35.96
C GLN A 1006 -28.13 25.21 -35.27
N HIS A 1007 -28.63 26.26 -35.92
CA HIS A 1007 -29.76 27.04 -35.42
C HIS A 1007 -30.97 26.85 -36.35
N ILE A 1008 -32.15 26.74 -35.76
CA ILE A 1008 -33.44 26.69 -36.45
C ILE A 1008 -34.31 27.77 -35.81
N ASP A 1009 -34.67 28.80 -36.58
CA ASP A 1009 -35.50 29.91 -36.10
C ASP A 1009 -36.96 29.65 -36.48
N LEU A 1010 -37.83 29.58 -35.47
CA LEU A 1010 -39.28 29.44 -35.62
C LEU A 1010 -39.94 30.82 -35.59
N ASN A 1011 -40.78 31.09 -36.59
CA ASN A 1011 -41.61 32.29 -36.65
C ASN A 1011 -42.77 32.24 -35.63
N PRO A 1012 -43.42 33.37 -35.28
CA PRO A 1012 -44.41 33.39 -34.18
C PRO A 1012 -45.57 32.40 -34.32
N ILE A 1013 -46.10 32.22 -35.53
CA ILE A 1013 -47.13 31.19 -35.79
C ILE A 1013 -46.59 29.75 -35.63
N GLU A 1014 -45.30 29.53 -35.87
CA GLU A 1014 -44.64 28.23 -35.70
C GLU A 1014 -44.33 27.94 -34.24
N VAL A 1015 -44.03 28.97 -33.44
CA VAL A 1015 -43.95 28.86 -31.96
C VAL A 1015 -45.30 28.46 -31.39
N ALA A 1016 -46.40 29.08 -31.84
CA ALA A 1016 -47.74 28.71 -31.44
C ALA A 1016 -48.10 27.26 -31.81
N ILE A 1017 -47.75 26.80 -33.02
CA ILE A 1017 -47.94 25.40 -33.44
C ILE A 1017 -47.12 24.45 -32.57
N ASP A 1018 -45.84 24.74 -32.33
CA ASP A 1018 -44.93 23.89 -31.55
C ASP A 1018 -45.37 23.78 -30.08
N GLU A 1019 -45.69 24.90 -29.41
CA GLU A 1019 -46.20 24.88 -28.03
C GLU A 1019 -47.55 24.18 -27.90
N MET A 1020 -48.50 24.46 -28.80
CA MET A 1020 -49.81 23.81 -28.75
C MET A 1020 -49.70 22.32 -29.05
N SER A 1021 -48.85 21.89 -29.99
CA SER A 1021 -48.61 20.48 -30.29
C SER A 1021 -47.99 19.74 -29.11
N ASN A 1022 -47.02 20.37 -28.42
CA ASN A 1022 -46.43 19.83 -27.21
C ASN A 1022 -47.48 19.70 -26.08
N LYS A 1023 -48.38 20.67 -25.94
CA LYS A 1023 -49.46 20.64 -24.94
C LYS A 1023 -50.49 19.53 -25.21
N VAL A 1024 -50.85 19.34 -26.48
CA VAL A 1024 -51.69 18.22 -26.95
C VAL A 1024 -51.04 16.88 -26.62
N ALA A 1025 -49.75 16.73 -26.97
CA ALA A 1025 -49.00 15.49 -26.74
C ALA A 1025 -48.87 15.17 -25.24
N GLU A 1026 -48.59 16.16 -24.39
CA GLU A 1026 -48.50 15.98 -22.94
C GLU A 1026 -49.84 15.57 -22.32
N LEU A 1027 -50.94 16.24 -22.69
CA LEU A 1027 -52.29 15.86 -22.21
C LEU A 1027 -52.68 14.44 -22.65
N ARG A 1028 -52.53 14.12 -23.95
CA ARG A 1028 -52.81 12.77 -24.47
C ARG A 1028 -51.97 11.70 -23.80
N HIS A 1029 -50.69 11.95 -23.53
CA HIS A 1029 -49.83 11.03 -22.79
C HIS A 1029 -50.33 10.81 -21.36
N LEU A 1030 -50.72 11.86 -20.63
CA LEU A 1030 -51.24 11.73 -19.27
C LEU A 1030 -52.58 10.97 -19.23
N CYS A 1031 -53.43 11.12 -20.25
CA CYS A 1031 -54.69 10.38 -20.38
C CYS A 1031 -54.52 8.91 -20.83
N ALA A 1032 -53.43 8.58 -21.51
CA ALA A 1032 -53.16 7.23 -22.02
C ALA A 1032 -52.47 6.29 -21.00
N SER A 1033 -51.95 6.83 -19.90
CA SER A 1033 -51.35 6.05 -18.81
C SER A 1033 -52.36 5.09 -18.15
N SER A 1034 -51.94 3.86 -17.84
CA SER A 1034 -52.77 2.89 -17.10
C SER A 1034 -53.03 3.34 -15.66
N ASP A 1035 -52.02 3.90 -15.02
CA ASP A 1035 -52.09 4.54 -13.70
C ASP A 1035 -51.93 6.06 -13.90
N VAL A 1036 -53.05 6.78 -13.87
CA VAL A 1036 -53.07 8.22 -14.14
C VAL A 1036 -52.69 9.01 -12.88
N ASP A 1037 -51.61 9.78 -12.96
CA ASP A 1037 -51.25 10.77 -11.94
C ASP A 1037 -52.26 11.93 -11.96
N MET A 1038 -53.25 11.84 -11.08
CA MET A 1038 -54.33 12.83 -10.94
C MET A 1038 -53.80 14.25 -10.71
N ILE A 1039 -52.75 14.43 -9.89
CA ILE A 1039 -52.22 15.76 -9.55
C ILE A 1039 -51.52 16.36 -10.78
N ARG A 1040 -50.71 15.58 -11.49
CA ARG A 1040 -50.04 16.04 -12.70
C ARG A 1040 -51.02 16.30 -13.85
N LEU A 1041 -52.07 15.48 -13.97
CA LEU A 1041 -53.16 15.73 -14.91
C LEU A 1041 -53.88 17.04 -14.59
N GLN A 1042 -54.31 17.23 -13.34
CA GLN A 1042 -54.98 18.46 -12.89
C GLN A 1042 -54.11 19.70 -13.13
N LEU A 1043 -52.83 19.68 -12.78
CA LEU A 1043 -51.90 20.80 -12.99
C LEU A 1043 -51.82 21.21 -14.48
N LYS A 1044 -51.73 20.24 -15.38
CA LYS A 1044 -51.61 20.49 -16.83
C LYS A 1044 -52.95 20.84 -17.49
N LEU A 1045 -54.04 20.27 -17.00
CA LEU A 1045 -55.40 20.57 -17.46
C LEU A 1045 -55.83 21.98 -17.00
N GLN A 1046 -55.66 22.31 -15.73
CA GLN A 1046 -55.92 23.64 -15.18
C GLN A 1046 -55.10 24.70 -15.92
N GLY A 1047 -53.78 24.49 -16.08
CA GLY A 1047 -52.90 25.37 -16.87
C GLY A 1047 -53.22 25.40 -18.38
N SER A 1048 -54.24 24.65 -18.83
CA SER A 1048 -54.76 24.66 -20.19
C SER A 1048 -56.11 25.36 -20.31
N VAL A 1049 -57.05 25.12 -19.38
CA VAL A 1049 -58.43 25.65 -19.45
C VAL A 1049 -58.75 26.77 -18.45
N ILE A 1050 -58.09 26.83 -17.28
CA ILE A 1050 -58.21 27.93 -16.30
C ILE A 1050 -56.90 28.71 -16.24
N VAL A 1051 -56.63 29.54 -17.25
CA VAL A 1051 -55.37 30.29 -17.33
C VAL A 1051 -55.50 31.65 -16.63
N GLN A 1052 -54.89 31.78 -15.44
CA GLN A 1052 -55.01 32.98 -14.59
C GLN A 1052 -53.86 33.98 -14.71
N VAL A 1053 -52.65 33.54 -15.12
CA VAL A 1053 -51.42 34.36 -15.07
C VAL A 1053 -50.82 34.62 -16.46
N ASN A 1054 -50.89 33.64 -17.36
CA ASN A 1054 -50.38 33.75 -18.74
C ASN A 1054 -51.51 34.09 -19.72
N ALA A 1055 -51.18 34.55 -20.93
CA ALA A 1055 -52.18 34.93 -21.94
C ALA A 1055 -53.07 33.76 -22.44
N GLY A 1056 -52.64 32.51 -22.22
CA GLY A 1056 -53.40 31.30 -22.49
C GLY A 1056 -53.50 30.88 -23.97
N PRO A 1057 -54.01 29.68 -24.27
CA PRO A 1057 -54.14 29.17 -25.65
C PRO A 1057 -54.95 30.10 -26.56
N LEU A 1058 -55.99 30.75 -26.03
CA LEU A 1058 -56.84 31.69 -26.78
C LEU A 1058 -56.07 32.90 -27.31
N ALA A 1059 -54.95 33.31 -26.69
CA ALA A 1059 -54.12 34.38 -27.25
C ALA A 1059 -53.51 33.99 -28.60
N TYR A 1060 -53.10 32.72 -28.77
CA TYR A 1060 -52.63 32.21 -30.07
C TYR A 1060 -53.77 32.15 -31.10
N ALA A 1061 -55.00 31.78 -30.68
CA ALA A 1061 -56.15 31.81 -31.57
C ALA A 1061 -56.47 33.24 -32.05
N ARG A 1062 -56.59 34.22 -31.14
CA ARG A 1062 -56.85 35.63 -31.49
C ARG A 1062 -55.74 36.26 -32.35
N ALA A 1063 -54.47 35.89 -32.12
CA ALA A 1063 -53.34 36.45 -32.87
C ALA A 1063 -53.18 35.88 -34.28
N PHE A 1064 -53.50 34.60 -34.51
CA PHE A 1064 -53.15 33.89 -35.74
C PHE A 1064 -54.34 33.31 -36.52
N LEU A 1065 -55.52 33.17 -35.90
CA LEU A 1065 -56.71 32.54 -36.50
C LEU A 1065 -57.89 33.49 -36.77
N ASP A 1066 -57.85 34.72 -36.23
CA ASP A 1066 -58.82 35.77 -36.51
C ASP A 1066 -58.72 36.30 -37.96
N ASP A 1067 -59.87 36.55 -38.60
CA ASP A 1067 -60.03 36.90 -40.02
C ASP A 1067 -59.24 38.17 -40.42
N ALA A 1068 -59.04 39.10 -39.46
CA ALA A 1068 -58.23 40.30 -39.65
C ALA A 1068 -56.71 40.00 -39.82
N ASN A 1069 -56.23 38.89 -39.26
CA ASN A 1069 -54.82 38.55 -39.15
C ASN A 1069 -54.39 37.34 -40.01
N VAL A 1070 -55.30 36.38 -40.28
CA VAL A 1070 -55.03 35.15 -41.05
C VAL A 1070 -54.30 35.43 -42.38
N LYS A 1071 -54.70 36.48 -43.10
CA LYS A 1071 -54.12 36.87 -44.41
C LYS A 1071 -52.63 37.27 -44.37
N ARG A 1072 -52.03 37.41 -43.18
CA ARG A 1072 -50.61 37.76 -42.99
C ARG A 1072 -49.70 36.54 -42.87
N PHE A 1073 -50.25 35.33 -42.76
CA PHE A 1073 -49.52 34.09 -42.53
C PHE A 1073 -49.76 33.08 -43.65
N ALA A 1074 -48.88 32.09 -43.78
CA ALA A 1074 -49.01 31.08 -44.84
C ALA A 1074 -50.17 30.11 -44.54
N ASP A 1075 -51.09 29.93 -45.50
CA ASP A 1075 -52.30 29.09 -45.38
C ASP A 1075 -52.03 27.70 -44.78
N ASN A 1076 -50.92 27.05 -45.16
CA ASN A 1076 -50.57 25.72 -44.67
C ASN A 1076 -50.29 25.72 -43.15
N LYS A 1077 -49.68 26.79 -42.62
CA LYS A 1077 -49.39 26.95 -41.19
C LYS A 1077 -50.66 27.32 -40.41
N VAL A 1078 -51.53 28.17 -40.98
CA VAL A 1078 -52.85 28.48 -40.40
C VAL A 1078 -53.71 27.21 -40.30
N LYS A 1079 -53.77 26.41 -41.38
CA LYS A 1079 -54.46 25.09 -41.38
C LYS A 1079 -53.89 24.13 -40.34
N GLN A 1080 -52.55 24.06 -40.22
CA GLN A 1080 -51.89 23.24 -39.20
C GLN A 1080 -52.24 23.71 -37.78
N LEU A 1081 -52.24 25.03 -37.51
CA LEU A 1081 -52.61 25.56 -36.20
C LEU A 1081 -54.09 25.29 -35.86
N LYS A 1082 -55.03 25.50 -36.80
CA LYS A 1082 -56.43 25.11 -36.65
C LYS A 1082 -56.57 23.63 -36.27
N GLU A 1083 -55.83 22.75 -36.94
CA GLU A 1083 -55.87 21.30 -36.67
C GLU A 1083 -55.32 20.94 -35.28
N VAL A 1084 -54.19 21.53 -34.88
CA VAL A 1084 -53.65 21.35 -33.52
C VAL A 1084 -54.64 21.85 -32.45
N PHE A 1085 -55.40 22.93 -32.72
CA PHE A 1085 -56.45 23.38 -31.80
C PHE A 1085 -57.64 22.42 -31.69
N ARG A 1086 -58.07 21.77 -32.79
CA ARG A 1086 -59.10 20.70 -32.70
C ARG A 1086 -58.62 19.56 -31.80
N GLN A 1087 -57.38 19.13 -32.01
CA GLN A 1087 -56.74 18.09 -31.20
C GLN A 1087 -56.51 18.50 -29.73
N PHE A 1088 -56.34 19.79 -29.46
CA PHE A 1088 -56.24 20.35 -28.11
C PHE A 1088 -57.57 20.35 -27.38
N VAL A 1089 -58.66 20.76 -28.06
CA VAL A 1089 -60.02 20.67 -27.50
C VAL A 1089 -60.37 19.21 -27.20
N GLU A 1090 -60.10 18.29 -28.13
CA GLU A 1090 -60.28 16.85 -27.92
C GLU A 1090 -59.48 16.35 -26.70
N ALA A 1091 -58.18 16.68 -26.61
CA ALA A 1091 -57.32 16.24 -25.51
C ALA A 1091 -57.75 16.83 -24.15
N CYS A 1092 -58.21 18.09 -24.10
CA CYS A 1092 -58.77 18.69 -22.90
C CYS A 1092 -60.09 18.04 -22.48
N GLY A 1093 -60.98 17.71 -23.42
CA GLY A 1093 -62.22 16.98 -23.15
C GLY A 1093 -61.95 15.56 -22.61
N GLN A 1094 -61.02 14.83 -23.22
CA GLN A 1094 -60.55 13.53 -22.73
C GLN A 1094 -59.94 13.64 -21.33
N ALA A 1095 -59.12 14.65 -21.07
CA ALA A 1095 -58.51 14.91 -19.77
C ALA A 1095 -59.55 15.24 -18.67
N LEU A 1096 -60.57 16.04 -18.98
CA LEU A 1096 -61.70 16.29 -18.07
C LEU A 1096 -62.44 15.00 -17.72
N GLY A 1097 -62.80 14.19 -18.74
CA GLY A 1097 -63.50 12.92 -18.55
C GLY A 1097 -62.63 11.82 -17.90
N VAL A 1098 -61.30 11.95 -17.90
CA VAL A 1098 -60.41 11.12 -17.06
C VAL A 1098 -60.39 11.66 -15.63
N ASN A 1099 -60.20 12.97 -15.42
CA ASN A 1099 -60.14 13.56 -14.08
C ASN A 1099 -61.44 13.32 -13.28
N GLU A 1100 -62.60 13.42 -13.92
CA GLU A 1100 -63.91 13.14 -13.31
C GLU A 1100 -64.05 11.74 -12.70
N ARG A 1101 -63.32 10.76 -13.24
CA ARG A 1101 -63.29 9.38 -12.73
C ARG A 1101 -62.27 9.16 -11.60
N LEU A 1102 -61.42 10.15 -11.32
CA LEU A 1102 -60.32 10.07 -10.35
C LEU A 1102 -60.55 10.94 -9.10
N ILE A 1103 -61.29 12.04 -9.25
CA ILE A 1103 -61.60 12.97 -8.15
C ILE A 1103 -62.45 12.32 -7.05
N LYS A 1104 -62.40 12.95 -5.87
CA LYS A 1104 -63.26 12.68 -4.72
C LYS A 1104 -64.21 13.85 -4.49
N GLU A 1105 -65.12 13.71 -3.54
CA GLU A 1105 -66.17 14.71 -3.24
C GLU A 1105 -65.61 16.12 -2.95
N ASP A 1106 -64.41 16.22 -2.38
CA ASP A 1106 -63.71 17.48 -2.08
C ASP A 1106 -63.23 18.27 -3.31
N GLN A 1107 -63.20 17.65 -4.50
CA GLN A 1107 -62.77 18.30 -5.75
C GLN A 1107 -63.89 18.45 -6.81
N LEU A 1108 -65.15 18.14 -6.47
CA LEU A 1108 -66.28 18.24 -7.41
C LEU A 1108 -66.51 19.66 -7.93
N GLU A 1109 -66.50 20.67 -7.05
CA GLU A 1109 -66.68 22.08 -7.42
C GLU A 1109 -65.57 22.56 -8.37
N TYR A 1110 -64.32 22.16 -8.11
CA TYR A 1110 -63.16 22.45 -8.95
C TYR A 1110 -63.22 21.77 -10.33
N GLN A 1111 -63.76 20.53 -10.41
CA GLN A 1111 -64.01 19.87 -11.70
C GLN A 1111 -65.10 20.57 -12.51
N GLU A 1112 -66.21 20.98 -11.89
CA GLU A 1112 -67.26 21.72 -12.57
C GLU A 1112 -66.79 23.12 -13.03
N GLU A 1113 -65.94 23.80 -12.25
CA GLU A 1113 -65.27 25.03 -12.67
C GLU A 1113 -64.38 24.78 -13.91
N MET A 1114 -63.58 23.71 -13.93
CA MET A 1114 -62.78 23.35 -15.10
C MET A 1114 -63.63 22.99 -16.32
N LYS A 1115 -64.76 22.29 -16.15
CA LYS A 1115 -65.73 22.01 -17.23
C LYS A 1115 -66.37 23.29 -17.77
N ALA A 1116 -66.73 24.23 -16.89
CA ALA A 1116 -67.33 25.51 -17.28
C ALA A 1116 -66.35 26.36 -18.11
N ASN A 1117 -65.13 26.54 -17.62
CA ASN A 1117 -64.07 27.26 -18.33
C ASN A 1117 -63.71 26.58 -19.66
N TYR A 1118 -63.68 25.25 -19.72
CA TYR A 1118 -63.49 24.51 -20.97
C TYR A 1118 -64.64 24.76 -21.97
N LYS A 1119 -65.90 24.72 -21.54
CA LYS A 1119 -67.06 25.03 -22.40
C LYS A 1119 -67.01 26.47 -22.93
N GLU A 1120 -66.59 27.44 -22.11
CA GLU A 1120 -66.38 28.83 -22.53
C GLU A 1120 -65.23 28.96 -23.54
N MET A 1121 -64.09 28.31 -23.28
CA MET A 1121 -62.95 28.28 -24.20
C MET A 1121 -63.35 27.69 -25.56
N VAL A 1122 -64.08 26.57 -25.59
CA VAL A 1122 -64.55 25.94 -26.84
C VAL A 1122 -65.53 26.83 -27.60
N ARG A 1123 -66.40 27.57 -26.90
CA ARG A 1123 -67.29 28.56 -27.52
C ARG A 1123 -66.48 29.67 -28.18
N GLU A 1124 -65.58 30.32 -27.46
CA GLU A 1124 -64.79 31.43 -28.02
C GLU A 1124 -63.88 30.94 -29.17
N LEU A 1125 -63.32 29.74 -29.08
CA LEU A 1125 -62.48 29.18 -30.13
C LEU A 1125 -63.28 28.81 -31.39
N SER A 1126 -64.54 28.38 -31.23
CA SER A 1126 -65.49 28.21 -32.34
C SER A 1126 -65.88 29.56 -32.98
N ASP A 1127 -66.09 30.59 -32.15
CA ASP A 1127 -66.38 31.96 -32.59
C ASP A 1127 -65.21 32.51 -33.44
N ILE A 1128 -63.96 32.34 -32.99
CA ILE A 1128 -62.73 32.78 -33.70
C ILE A 1128 -62.47 31.94 -34.96
N MET A 1129 -62.65 30.62 -34.93
CA MET A 1129 -62.36 29.76 -36.09
C MET A 1129 -63.46 29.78 -37.17
N HIS A 1130 -64.64 30.31 -36.85
CA HIS A 1130 -65.88 30.24 -37.66
C HIS A 1130 -66.28 28.80 -38.03
N GLU A 1131 -66.01 27.86 -37.13
CA GLU A 1131 -66.26 26.42 -37.26
C GLU A 1131 -66.87 25.92 -35.94
N GLN A 1132 -67.93 25.11 -35.95
CA GLN A 1132 -68.42 24.48 -34.71
C GLN A 1132 -67.44 23.39 -34.27
N ILE A 1133 -66.76 23.61 -33.15
CA ILE A 1133 -65.88 22.61 -32.53
C ILE A 1133 -66.71 21.84 -31.51
N SER A 1134 -67.17 20.64 -31.89
CA SER A 1134 -68.02 19.81 -31.04
C SER A 1134 -67.29 19.38 -29.76
N PRO A 1135 -67.82 19.68 -28.55
CA PRO A 1135 -67.33 19.04 -27.34
C PRO A 1135 -67.61 17.54 -27.40
N VAL A 1136 -66.74 16.73 -26.79
CA VAL A 1136 -66.99 15.29 -26.63
C VAL A 1136 -68.22 15.11 -25.75
N ASP A 1137 -69.26 14.50 -26.31
CA ASP A 1137 -70.59 14.41 -25.72
C ASP A 1137 -70.64 13.54 -24.46
N ASP A 1138 -71.53 13.87 -23.51
CA ASP A 1138 -71.70 13.21 -22.20
C ASP A 1138 -72.36 11.82 -22.36
N GLY A 1139 -71.65 10.88 -22.98
CA GLY A 1139 -72.25 9.64 -23.47
C GLY A 1139 -71.26 8.54 -23.87
N MET A 1140 -70.22 8.29 -23.06
CA MET A 1140 -69.23 7.26 -23.35
C MET A 1140 -69.82 5.83 -23.27
N LYS A 1141 -70.43 5.37 -24.37
CA LYS A 1141 -70.70 3.94 -24.62
C LYS A 1141 -69.37 3.18 -24.57
N ILE A 1142 -69.09 2.56 -23.43
CA ILE A 1142 -67.96 1.65 -23.29
C ILE A 1142 -68.24 0.44 -24.19
N ASN A 1143 -67.47 0.31 -25.27
CA ASN A 1143 -67.33 -0.95 -25.99
C ASN A 1143 -66.65 -1.96 -25.06
N LEU A 1144 -67.44 -2.71 -24.29
CA LEU A 1144 -66.95 -3.87 -23.55
C LEU A 1144 -66.42 -4.90 -24.56
N MET A 1145 -65.10 -5.08 -24.59
CA MET A 1145 -64.51 -6.29 -25.15
C MET A 1145 -64.94 -7.49 -24.28
N PRO A 1146 -65.51 -8.56 -24.87
CA PRO A 1146 -66.18 -9.61 -24.10
C PRO A 1146 -65.16 -10.65 -23.60
N ASN A 1147 -64.75 -10.56 -22.32
CA ASN A 1147 -63.77 -11.51 -21.78
C ASN A 1147 -63.99 -11.93 -20.31
N SER A 1148 -65.25 -12.06 -19.87
CA SER A 1148 -65.59 -12.62 -18.54
C SER A 1148 -66.72 -13.65 -18.51
N LEU A 1149 -67.58 -13.75 -19.54
CA LEU A 1149 -68.68 -14.73 -19.55
C LEU A 1149 -68.26 -16.18 -19.84
N HIS A 1150 -67.09 -16.41 -20.44
CA HIS A 1150 -66.65 -17.76 -20.81
C HIS A 1150 -66.10 -18.59 -19.64
N ILE A 1151 -65.70 -17.97 -18.52
CA ILE A 1151 -65.17 -18.70 -17.36
C ILE A 1151 -66.30 -19.30 -16.51
N PHE A 1152 -67.47 -18.64 -16.45
CA PHE A 1152 -68.62 -19.14 -15.69
C PHE A 1152 -69.31 -20.34 -16.37
N ASN A 1153 -69.38 -20.34 -17.71
CA ASN A 1153 -69.99 -21.42 -18.49
C ASN A 1153 -69.11 -22.68 -18.65
N ALA A 1154 -67.88 -22.68 -18.11
CA ALA A 1154 -67.00 -23.86 -18.11
C ALA A 1154 -67.25 -24.82 -16.92
N ILE A 1155 -68.09 -24.44 -15.95
CA ILE A 1155 -68.37 -25.20 -14.72
C ILE A 1155 -69.74 -25.91 -14.77
N SER A 1156 -70.67 -25.45 -15.61
CA SER A 1156 -72.00 -26.05 -15.81
C SER A 1156 -72.13 -26.64 -17.23
N GLY A 1157 -71.63 -27.85 -17.44
CA GLY A 1157 -71.61 -28.47 -18.76
C GLY A 1157 -72.97 -28.94 -19.27
N THR A 1158 -73.32 -28.57 -20.51
CA THR A 1158 -74.02 -29.41 -21.52
C THR A 1158 -74.04 -28.70 -22.90
N PRO A 1159 -74.18 -29.42 -24.05
CA PRO A 1159 -73.76 -28.89 -25.36
C PRO A 1159 -74.86 -28.74 -26.43
N THR A 1160 -74.64 -27.84 -27.40
CA THR A 1160 -75.30 -27.76 -28.72
C THR A 1160 -74.29 -27.19 -29.74
N SER A 1161 -73.82 -27.97 -30.73
CA SER A 1161 -74.31 -28.03 -32.14
C SER A 1161 -74.38 -26.65 -32.85
N THR A 1162 -73.82 -26.42 -34.05
CA THR A 1162 -73.43 -27.35 -35.14
C THR A 1162 -72.57 -26.67 -36.23
N ALA A 1163 -71.73 -27.45 -36.93
CA ALA A 1163 -71.35 -27.37 -38.37
C ALA A 1163 -70.57 -26.11 -38.91
N VAL A 1164 -69.29 -26.25 -39.33
CA VAL A 1164 -68.78 -26.52 -40.72
C VAL A 1164 -68.75 -25.27 -41.63
N HIS A 1165 -67.73 -24.89 -42.42
CA HIS A 1165 -66.44 -25.46 -42.92
C HIS A 1165 -65.24 -24.53 -42.54
N GLY A 1166 -63.95 -24.69 -42.96
CA GLY A 1166 -63.24 -25.69 -43.77
C GLY A 1166 -61.70 -25.46 -43.74
N ILE A 1167 -60.92 -26.48 -44.13
CA ILE A 1167 -59.44 -26.67 -44.00
C ILE A 1167 -58.86 -26.78 -45.44
N PRO A 1168 -57.62 -26.34 -45.82
CA PRO A 1168 -56.37 -27.02 -45.39
C PRO A 1168 -54.99 -26.30 -45.32
N ASN A 1169 -54.21 -26.77 -44.34
CA ASN A 1169 -52.80 -27.21 -44.35
C ASN A 1169 -51.64 -26.34 -44.89
N SER A 1170 -50.69 -26.04 -43.98
CA SER A 1170 -49.28 -26.54 -43.98
C SER A 1170 -48.58 -26.07 -42.68
N SER A 1171 -48.08 -26.93 -41.78
CA SER A 1171 -46.69 -27.50 -41.75
C SER A 1171 -45.59 -26.51 -42.18
N SER A 1172 -44.46 -26.31 -41.48
CA SER A 1172 -43.95 -26.84 -40.19
C SER A 1172 -42.59 -26.16 -39.89
N VAL A 1173 -42.27 -25.93 -38.62
CA VAL A 1173 -40.91 -25.79 -38.03
C VAL A 1173 -39.83 -25.08 -38.88
N VAL A 1174 -39.58 -23.79 -38.58
CA VAL A 1174 -38.31 -23.27 -38.04
C VAL A 1174 -38.66 -22.15 -37.06
#